data_AF-A0AAD5X4C6-F1
#
_entry.id   AF-A0AAD5X4C6-F1
#
_cell.length_a   1.000
_cell.length_b   1.000
_cell.length_c   1.000
_cell.angle_alpha   90.00
_cell.angle_beta   90.00
_cell.angle_gamma   90.00
#
_symmetry.space_group_name_H-M   'P 1'
#
loop_
_entity.id
_entity.type
_entity.pdbx_description
1 polymer ?
#
loop_
_entity_poly.entity_id
_entity_poly.type
_entity_poly.pdbx_seq_one_letter_code
_entity_poly.pdbx_strand_id
1 'polypeptide(L)'
;RAEENWFCLQAPIGKYRAYSQLKKIIYAVEKATLGLRALPASPHDIETGDGEQPQLLVEDDERAPLLQPITPEDATAYFTRALDEQVEKISNFYTRKEQDLYAEVESIATDINYIETHDGAYLLAQTALPPNFDTLGRAGGAQQYAALEENRRRPDSVYEESVSSPARPTRPRRSVSEPRNLIEDERHRYMASVIWGSKGLKQHRQRFHKRLSDAFVLLCELKDYVELNYTGFSKIVKKYDKVTGNKLRRVYLTQKVEPAYPFQADTKRKLDASVDRIVELYARVLADGKQSLALTDLKSNLRERIVWERNTIWRDMIEQERRRETIGLRPLKEVQEGQERREVVFLGLKFTVPRVPKNLVLFILFTTIFVGMLNVDYFESVEQRNCLAIMVYASLLWAFEVLQLFVTAIIVPLLVVTLRVVREPLPQPDGTVQFRRMDAKAASKKIFSDMFGSVIMLLLGGFALASALSKHNIAKGVASFVLGKAGSKPSMVLMALMFVSTFASMWISNVAAPVLCFSLITPILRNLPHKSPYARCLIMGIAMASNVGGMASPIASPQNIIAMGTINPPPSWLDWFMIALPVVIVIDISIWALLLAVYRPKESEGTAPPEIFSRSHFRDHPLDRKQYFILAVSAVTIGLWCAESSLEWFVGDMGVIAIVPIVAFFGTGILTKDDWNSMLWSGELVLHLSCYLEAAMWLIHSYLRTVVMLAMGGIALGKAVESSGLLAEITQSIAPHLVNLSTFHCLAIFSGIVLLVTSFISHTVGALIILPIVVQVAHSLPDPRPRTMVMAAALMCSGAMGLPVSSFPNMNAISLEDPTGIPWLSVGDFLVAGIPSGFIAWGTIMSVGYFIMGLLDFR
;
A
#
# COMPACT_ATOMS: atom_id res chain seq x y z
N ARG A 1 29.52 -34.54 5.35
CA ARG A 1 28.43 -35.53 5.54
C ARG A 1 27.57 -35.29 6.79
N ALA A 2 27.63 -34.11 7.42
CA ALA A 2 26.75 -33.71 8.53
C ALA A 2 26.03 -32.36 8.26
N GLU A 3 25.99 -31.90 7.01
CA GLU A 3 25.37 -30.60 6.62
C GLU A 3 24.13 -30.73 5.71
N GLU A 4 23.71 -31.96 5.34
CA GLU A 4 22.56 -32.17 4.43
C GLU A 4 21.20 -32.33 5.13
N ASN A 5 21.13 -32.36 6.47
CA ASN A 5 19.89 -32.66 7.19
C ASN A 5 19.12 -31.44 7.76
N TRP A 6 19.49 -30.21 7.38
CA TRP A 6 18.82 -28.98 7.87
C TRP A 6 17.85 -28.34 6.86
N PHE A 7 17.69 -28.92 5.67
CA PHE A 7 16.94 -28.29 4.56
C PHE A 7 15.46 -28.68 4.41
N CYS A 8 14.87 -29.42 5.35
CA CYS A 8 13.45 -29.84 5.27
C CYS A 8 12.56 -29.32 6.42
N LEU A 9 12.91 -28.23 7.09
CA LEU A 9 12.10 -27.74 8.22
C LEU A 9 11.50 -26.36 7.93
N GLN A 10 10.17 -26.37 7.85
CA GLN A 10 9.20 -25.27 7.92
C GLN A 10 8.53 -24.89 6.58
N ALA A 11 7.45 -25.62 6.28
CA ALA A 11 6.36 -25.26 5.36
C ALA A 11 5.00 -25.64 6.01
N PRO A 12 3.87 -25.00 5.67
CA PRO A 12 2.86 -24.62 6.64
C PRO A 12 1.52 -25.36 6.50
N ILE A 13 1.12 -25.98 7.59
CA ILE A 13 -0.25 -25.81 8.08
C ILE A 13 -0.13 -24.90 9.30
N GLY A 14 -0.90 -23.82 9.28
CA GLY A 14 -0.69 -22.60 10.05
C GLY A 14 -0.24 -22.79 11.50
N LYS A 15 0.65 -21.87 11.95
CA LYS A 15 0.99 -21.54 13.35
C LYS A 15 0.27 -22.48 14.32
N TYR A 16 0.93 -23.53 14.83
CA TYR A 16 0.37 -24.45 15.81
C TYR A 16 -0.08 -23.68 17.06
N ARG A 17 -1.30 -23.08 17.02
CA ARG A 17 -1.91 -22.25 18.08
C ARG A 17 -2.02 -23.05 19.37
N ALA A 18 -2.21 -24.36 19.25
CA ALA A 18 -2.20 -25.31 20.34
C ALA A 18 -0.88 -25.29 21.14
N TYR A 19 0.28 -25.05 20.52
CA TYR A 19 1.56 -25.05 21.25
C TYR A 19 1.67 -23.90 22.24
N SER A 20 1.23 -22.71 21.86
CA SER A 20 1.27 -21.53 22.73
C SER A 20 0.23 -21.65 23.84
N GLN A 21 -0.95 -22.21 23.54
CA GLN A 21 -1.98 -22.53 24.52
C GLN A 21 -1.49 -23.54 25.57
N LEU A 22 -0.95 -24.68 25.12
CA LEU A 22 -0.40 -25.70 26.02
C LEU A 22 0.78 -25.15 26.85
N LYS A 23 1.60 -24.24 26.30
CA LYS A 23 2.62 -23.53 27.08
C LYS A 23 2.01 -22.64 28.16
N LYS A 24 0.96 -21.87 27.86
CA LYS A 24 0.26 -21.04 28.84
C LYS A 24 -0.35 -21.90 29.95
N ILE A 25 -0.91 -23.06 29.60
CA ILE A 25 -1.39 -24.06 30.57
C ILE A 25 -0.25 -24.54 31.48
N ILE A 26 0.93 -24.88 30.93
CA ILE A 26 2.11 -25.26 31.74
C ILE A 26 2.48 -24.15 32.73
N TYR A 27 2.50 -22.89 32.29
CA TYR A 27 2.78 -21.75 33.18
C TYR A 27 1.69 -21.51 34.23
N ALA A 28 0.42 -21.73 33.88
CA ALA A 28 -0.69 -21.62 34.83
C ALA A 28 -0.61 -22.72 35.90
N VAL A 29 -0.29 -23.95 35.48
CA VAL A 29 -0.04 -25.08 36.39
C VAL A 29 1.15 -24.79 37.30
N GLU A 30 2.29 -24.34 36.76
CA GLU A 30 3.47 -23.96 37.54
C GLU A 30 3.16 -22.89 38.59
N LYS A 31 2.42 -21.85 38.20
CA LYS A 31 2.00 -20.76 39.10
C LYS A 31 1.04 -21.25 40.19
N ALA A 32 0.14 -22.17 39.86
CA ALA A 32 -0.81 -22.73 40.81
C ALA A 32 -0.14 -23.70 41.80
N THR A 33 0.81 -24.52 41.35
CA THR A 33 1.62 -25.40 42.21
C THR A 33 2.47 -24.59 43.20
N LEU A 34 2.89 -23.37 42.82
CA LEU A 34 3.64 -22.44 43.68
C LEU A 34 2.73 -21.59 44.62
N GLY A 35 1.41 -21.80 44.62
CA GLY A 35 0.46 -21.08 45.48
C GLY A 35 0.17 -19.63 45.08
N LEU A 36 0.56 -19.23 43.85
CA LEU A 36 0.51 -17.83 43.39
C LEU A 36 -0.79 -17.47 42.64
N ARG A 37 -1.63 -18.45 42.25
CA ARG A 37 -2.94 -18.25 41.58
C ARG A 37 -3.74 -19.57 41.55
N ALA A 38 -5.07 -19.51 41.54
CA ALA A 38 -5.90 -20.68 41.26
C ALA A 38 -5.86 -21.06 39.76
N LEU A 39 -6.08 -22.35 39.44
CA LEU A 39 -6.29 -22.79 38.05
C LEU A 39 -7.63 -22.26 37.52
N PRO A 40 -7.71 -21.88 36.23
CA PRO A 40 -8.97 -21.49 35.60
C PRO A 40 -9.94 -22.68 35.48
N ALA A 41 -11.24 -22.38 35.36
CA ALA A 41 -12.32 -23.38 35.35
C ALA A 41 -12.26 -24.31 34.11
N SER A 42 -11.81 -23.79 32.97
CA SER A 42 -11.64 -24.56 31.73
C SER A 42 -10.30 -24.27 31.03
N PRO A 43 -9.67 -25.28 30.37
CA PRO A 43 -8.51 -25.09 29.48
C PRO A 43 -8.71 -24.02 28.39
N HIS A 44 -9.95 -23.76 28.00
CA HIS A 44 -10.31 -22.75 27.00
C HIS A 44 -10.34 -21.32 27.55
N ASP A 45 -10.51 -21.12 28.86
CA ASP A 45 -10.60 -19.79 29.49
C ASP A 45 -9.25 -19.06 29.53
N ILE A 46 -8.16 -19.76 29.20
CA ILE A 46 -6.81 -19.18 29.09
C ILE A 46 -6.68 -18.33 27.80
N GLU A 47 -7.64 -18.43 26.87
CA GLU A 47 -7.69 -17.63 25.64
C GLU A 47 -8.43 -16.29 25.80
N THR A 48 -9.42 -16.18 26.69
CA THR A 48 -10.22 -14.96 26.92
C THR A 48 -9.54 -13.93 27.83
N GLY A 49 -8.30 -14.21 28.25
CA GLY A 49 -7.51 -13.35 29.14
C GLY A 49 -6.89 -12.11 28.50
N ASP A 50 -7.65 -11.38 27.67
CA ASP A 50 -7.49 -9.94 27.45
C ASP A 50 -8.91 -9.34 27.48
N GLY A 51 -9.42 -9.06 28.68
CA GLY A 51 -10.67 -8.32 28.87
C GLY A 51 -11.87 -9.15 29.35
N GLU A 52 -11.78 -9.67 30.57
CA GLU A 52 -12.87 -9.56 31.56
C GLU A 52 -12.32 -10.08 32.90
N GLN A 53 -12.20 -9.16 33.86
CA GLN A 53 -12.07 -9.53 35.26
C GLN A 53 -13.31 -10.38 35.62
N PRO A 54 -13.18 -11.58 36.21
CA PRO A 54 -14.33 -12.13 36.91
C PRO A 54 -14.67 -11.12 38.00
N GLN A 55 -15.95 -10.70 38.00
CA GLN A 55 -16.51 -9.69 38.88
C GLN A 55 -15.85 -9.71 40.26
N LEU A 56 -15.29 -8.54 40.63
CA LEU A 56 -15.15 -8.11 42.00
C LEU A 56 -16.51 -8.29 42.70
N LEU A 57 -16.73 -9.47 43.28
CA LEU A 57 -17.51 -9.56 44.50
C LEU A 57 -16.65 -8.89 45.57
N VAL A 58 -16.92 -7.60 45.75
CA VAL A 58 -16.61 -6.90 46.99
C VAL A 58 -17.48 -7.55 48.05
N GLU A 59 -16.95 -8.58 48.71
CA GLU A 59 -17.38 -8.94 50.05
C GLU A 59 -16.12 -9.08 50.91
N ASP A 60 -16.01 -8.12 51.82
CA ASP A 60 -15.30 -8.11 53.09
C ASP A 60 -14.02 -8.96 53.22
N ASP A 61 -12.93 -8.21 53.33
CA ASP A 61 -11.62 -8.65 53.74
C ASP A 61 -11.61 -8.98 55.25
N GLU A 62 -12.29 -10.08 55.63
CA GLU A 62 -11.94 -10.86 56.82
C GLU A 62 -12.15 -12.35 56.53
N ARG A 63 -11.03 -13.05 56.26
CA ARG A 63 -10.85 -14.50 55.98
C ARG A 63 -10.76 -14.88 54.50
N ALA A 64 -9.68 -14.47 53.83
CA ALA A 64 -9.20 -15.22 52.67
C ALA A 64 -8.78 -16.64 53.13
N PRO A 65 -9.47 -17.73 52.73
CA PRO A 65 -8.96 -19.07 53.01
C PRO A 65 -7.65 -19.22 52.24
N LEU A 66 -6.58 -19.57 52.95
CA LEU A 66 -5.27 -19.91 52.38
C LEU A 66 -5.47 -20.76 51.11
N LEU A 67 -5.07 -20.23 49.95
CA LEU A 67 -5.10 -20.95 48.67
C LEU A 67 -4.37 -22.28 48.85
N GLN A 68 -5.12 -23.38 48.93
CA GLN A 68 -4.53 -24.70 49.11
C GLN A 68 -3.73 -25.08 47.85
N PRO A 69 -2.51 -25.60 47.98
CA PRO A 69 -1.74 -26.08 46.85
C PRO A 69 -2.52 -27.20 46.15
N ILE A 70 -2.74 -27.05 44.84
CA ILE A 70 -3.43 -28.04 44.01
C ILE A 70 -2.59 -29.31 43.97
N THR A 71 -3.25 -30.47 44.07
CA THR A 71 -2.51 -31.75 44.04
C THR A 71 -1.86 -31.95 42.66
N PRO A 72 -0.66 -32.57 42.60
CA PRO A 72 -0.02 -32.88 41.31
C PRO A 72 -0.87 -33.76 40.39
N GLU A 73 -1.78 -34.56 40.96
CA GLU A 73 -2.69 -35.45 40.21
C GLU A 73 -3.76 -34.64 39.46
N ASP A 74 -4.38 -33.65 40.11
CA ASP A 74 -5.38 -32.78 39.49
C ASP A 74 -4.78 -31.92 38.36
N ALA A 75 -3.56 -31.41 38.58
CA ALA A 75 -2.82 -30.67 37.56
C ALA A 75 -2.46 -31.54 36.34
N THR A 76 -2.19 -32.83 36.57
CA THR A 76 -1.90 -33.80 35.50
C THR A 76 -3.16 -34.16 34.73
N ALA A 77 -4.29 -34.37 35.41
CA ALA A 77 -5.58 -34.63 34.78
C ALA A 77 -6.01 -33.46 33.89
N TYR A 78 -5.85 -32.22 34.37
CA TYR A 78 -6.16 -31.01 33.61
C TYR A 78 -5.32 -30.86 32.34
N PHE A 79 -4.00 -31.05 32.45
CA PHE A 79 -3.10 -30.99 31.29
C PHE A 79 -3.37 -32.12 30.29
N THR A 80 -3.68 -33.32 30.76
CA THR A 80 -4.00 -34.48 29.91
C THR A 80 -5.29 -34.26 29.12
N ARG A 81 -6.33 -33.69 29.74
CA ARG A 81 -7.58 -33.33 29.05
C ARG A 81 -7.34 -32.30 27.94
N ALA A 82 -6.53 -31.28 28.23
CA ALA A 82 -6.16 -30.29 27.21
C ALA A 82 -5.33 -30.90 26.07
N LEU A 83 -4.49 -31.90 26.33
CA LEU A 83 -3.77 -32.62 25.28
C LEU A 83 -4.72 -33.44 24.40
N ASP A 84 -5.68 -34.16 25.01
CA ASP A 84 -6.65 -35.00 24.29
C ASP A 84 -7.49 -34.18 23.31
N GLU A 85 -7.99 -33.01 23.73
CA GLU A 85 -8.73 -32.08 22.86
C GLU A 85 -7.91 -31.62 21.65
N GLN A 86 -6.59 -31.44 21.81
CA GLN A 86 -5.72 -31.02 20.70
C GLN A 86 -5.44 -32.18 19.75
N VAL A 87 -5.26 -33.40 20.26
CA VAL A 87 -5.12 -34.61 19.41
C VAL A 87 -6.38 -34.81 18.56
N GLU A 88 -7.57 -34.61 19.13
CA GLU A 88 -8.84 -34.71 18.41
C GLU A 88 -8.96 -33.64 17.32
N LYS A 89 -8.66 -32.37 17.64
CA LYS A 89 -8.69 -31.26 16.67
C LYS A 89 -7.75 -31.50 15.48
N ILE A 90 -6.53 -31.99 15.74
CA ILE A 90 -5.54 -32.32 14.70
C ILE A 90 -6.03 -33.48 13.84
N SER A 91 -6.61 -34.50 14.47
CA SER A 91 -7.16 -35.66 13.75
C SER A 91 -8.31 -35.26 12.83
N ASN A 92 -9.26 -34.47 13.32
CA ASN A 92 -10.40 -33.98 12.54
C ASN A 92 -9.95 -33.08 11.37
N PHE A 93 -8.97 -32.20 11.61
CA PHE A 93 -8.41 -31.36 10.56
C PHE A 93 -7.70 -32.19 9.48
N TYR A 94 -6.86 -33.15 9.90
CA TYR A 94 -6.13 -34.04 9.00
C TYR A 94 -7.09 -34.85 8.13
N THR A 95 -8.10 -35.52 8.72
CA THR A 95 -9.05 -36.34 7.97
C THR A 95 -9.82 -35.54 6.93
N ARG A 96 -10.25 -34.32 7.27
CA ARG A 96 -10.94 -33.44 6.31
C ARG A 96 -10.02 -33.05 5.15
N LYS A 97 -8.78 -32.66 5.45
CA LYS A 97 -7.80 -32.27 4.43
C LYS A 97 -7.35 -33.43 3.55
N GLU A 98 -7.16 -34.60 4.13
CA GLU A 98 -6.84 -35.82 3.41
C GLU A 98 -7.93 -36.17 2.37
N GLN A 99 -9.20 -36.13 2.78
CA GLN A 99 -10.34 -36.37 1.89
C GLN A 99 -10.40 -35.36 0.73
N ASP A 100 -10.26 -34.06 1.05
CA ASP A 100 -10.27 -32.99 0.04
C ASP A 100 -9.14 -33.18 -0.98
N LEU A 101 -7.93 -33.50 -0.52
CA LEU A 101 -6.76 -33.67 -1.39
C LEU A 101 -6.85 -34.94 -2.23
N TYR A 102 -7.29 -36.06 -1.67
CA TYR A 102 -7.44 -37.30 -2.44
C TYR A 102 -8.52 -37.17 -3.51
N ALA A 103 -9.62 -36.48 -3.23
CA ALA A 103 -10.64 -36.17 -4.22
C ALA A 103 -10.08 -35.31 -5.37
N GLU A 104 -9.23 -34.32 -5.07
CA GLU A 104 -8.58 -33.50 -6.10
C GLU A 104 -7.61 -34.32 -6.95
N VAL A 105 -6.79 -35.21 -6.34
CA VAL A 105 -5.88 -36.09 -7.09
C VAL A 105 -6.65 -37.00 -8.05
N GLU A 106 -7.76 -37.59 -7.59
CA GLU A 106 -8.58 -38.47 -8.42
C GLU A 106 -9.30 -37.70 -9.54
N SER A 107 -9.76 -36.48 -9.25
CA SER A 107 -10.32 -35.58 -10.26
C SER A 107 -9.28 -35.26 -11.34
N ILE A 108 -8.05 -34.90 -10.95
CA ILE A 108 -6.96 -34.61 -11.89
C ILE A 108 -6.65 -35.84 -12.76
N ALA A 109 -6.58 -37.03 -12.15
CA ALA A 109 -6.35 -38.28 -12.89
C ALA A 109 -7.46 -38.56 -13.90
N THR A 110 -8.71 -38.36 -13.51
CA THR A 110 -9.89 -38.56 -14.38
C THR A 110 -9.89 -37.57 -15.55
N ASP A 111 -9.60 -36.29 -15.29
CA ASP A 111 -9.54 -35.25 -16.31
C ASP A 111 -8.42 -35.52 -17.34
N ILE A 112 -7.25 -35.98 -16.88
CA ILE A 112 -6.13 -36.36 -17.76
C ILE A 112 -6.54 -37.52 -18.66
N ASN A 113 -7.12 -38.58 -18.10
CA ASN A 113 -7.58 -39.74 -18.87
C ASN A 113 -8.68 -39.38 -19.88
N TYR A 114 -9.59 -38.46 -19.52
CA TYR A 114 -10.65 -37.99 -20.42
C TYR A 114 -10.06 -37.31 -21.67
N ILE A 115 -9.07 -36.45 -21.49
CA ILE A 115 -8.40 -35.75 -22.61
C ILE A 115 -7.59 -36.73 -23.47
N GLU A 116 -6.87 -37.67 -22.83
CA GLU A 116 -6.09 -38.69 -23.56
C GLU A 116 -7.00 -39.60 -24.43
N THR A 117 -8.22 -39.88 -23.98
CA THR A 117 -9.17 -40.72 -24.71
C THR A 117 -9.96 -39.97 -25.78
N HIS A 118 -10.45 -38.75 -25.50
CA HIS A 118 -11.32 -38.00 -26.41
C HIS A 118 -10.54 -37.14 -27.41
N ASP A 119 -9.59 -36.32 -26.94
CA ASP A 119 -8.80 -35.43 -27.79
C ASP A 119 -7.56 -36.16 -28.38
N GLY A 120 -7.00 -37.09 -27.61
CA GLY A 120 -5.85 -37.90 -28.03
C GLY A 120 -6.15 -38.78 -29.24
N ALA A 121 -7.33 -39.40 -29.32
CA ALA A 121 -7.74 -40.23 -30.46
C ALA A 121 -7.84 -39.42 -31.78
N TYR A 122 -8.33 -38.18 -31.70
CA TYR A 122 -8.43 -37.27 -32.84
C TYR A 122 -7.04 -36.79 -33.32
N LEU A 123 -6.16 -36.45 -32.37
CA LEU A 123 -4.79 -36.01 -32.68
C LEU A 123 -3.92 -37.15 -33.24
N LEU A 124 -4.05 -38.36 -32.68
CA LEU A 124 -3.34 -39.55 -33.15
C LEU A 124 -3.78 -39.98 -34.56
N ALA A 125 -5.03 -39.73 -34.94
CA ALA A 125 -5.52 -39.97 -36.30
C ALA A 125 -4.88 -39.04 -37.35
N GLN A 126 -4.31 -37.90 -36.94
CA GLN A 126 -3.65 -36.92 -37.84
C GLN A 126 -2.12 -37.07 -37.90
N THR A 127 -1.49 -37.71 -36.90
CA THR A 127 -0.04 -37.96 -36.88
C THR A 127 0.31 -39.33 -37.45
N ALA A 128 1.10 -39.39 -38.53
CA ALA A 128 1.67 -40.63 -39.03
C ALA A 128 2.62 -41.25 -37.98
N LEU A 129 2.28 -42.44 -37.49
CA LEU A 129 3.15 -43.23 -36.62
C LEU A 129 4.43 -43.66 -37.37
N PRO A 130 5.59 -43.72 -36.71
CA PRO A 130 6.81 -44.21 -37.33
C PRO A 130 6.71 -45.71 -37.70
N PRO A 131 7.36 -46.15 -38.80
CA PRO A 131 7.13 -47.46 -39.44
C PRO A 131 7.52 -48.69 -38.60
N ASN A 132 8.11 -48.53 -37.42
CA ASN A 132 8.51 -49.63 -36.55
C ASN A 132 7.45 -50.08 -35.52
N PHE A 133 6.31 -49.39 -35.40
CA PHE A 133 5.24 -49.74 -34.45
C PHE A 133 4.05 -50.50 -35.08
N ASP A 134 4.07 -50.72 -36.39
CA ASP A 134 2.90 -51.15 -37.18
C ASP A 134 2.65 -52.67 -37.24
N THR A 135 3.45 -53.51 -36.59
CA THR A 135 3.38 -54.97 -36.80
C THR A 135 2.46 -55.75 -35.86
N LEU A 136 1.74 -55.12 -34.92
CA LEU A 136 0.95 -55.87 -33.92
C LEU A 136 -0.51 -55.42 -33.69
N GLY A 137 -1.02 -54.38 -34.38
CA GLY A 137 -2.34 -53.81 -34.08
C GLY A 137 -3.46 -54.04 -35.11
N ARG A 138 -3.18 -54.61 -36.29
CA ARG A 138 -4.16 -54.68 -37.39
C ARG A 138 -5.09 -55.90 -37.31
N ALA A 139 -5.68 -56.13 -36.15
CA ALA A 139 -6.74 -57.12 -35.96
C ALA A 139 -7.77 -56.62 -34.93
N GLY A 140 -8.83 -55.98 -35.42
CA GLY A 140 -10.05 -55.69 -34.66
C GLY A 140 -10.22 -54.22 -34.29
N GLY A 141 -11.14 -53.52 -34.95
CA GLY A 141 -11.72 -52.29 -34.38
C GLY A 141 -12.01 -51.10 -35.30
N ALA A 142 -11.87 -51.20 -36.63
CA ALA A 142 -12.10 -50.06 -37.52
C ALA A 142 -13.09 -50.38 -38.66
N GLN A 143 -14.28 -50.88 -38.32
CA GLN A 143 -15.33 -51.18 -39.30
C GLN A 143 -16.72 -50.60 -38.95
N GLN A 144 -16.82 -49.67 -37.99
CA GLN A 144 -18.13 -49.24 -37.46
C GLN A 144 -18.48 -47.75 -37.57
N TYR A 145 -17.66 -46.90 -38.20
CA TYR A 145 -17.94 -45.44 -38.23
C TYR A 145 -17.90 -44.77 -39.62
N ALA A 146 -17.97 -45.54 -40.71
CA ALA A 146 -17.98 -45.00 -42.08
C ALA A 146 -19.32 -45.23 -42.79
N ALA A 147 -20.44 -44.85 -42.14
CA ALA A 147 -21.78 -45.00 -42.72
C ALA A 147 -22.72 -43.86 -42.32
N LEU A 148 -22.32 -42.59 -42.46
CA LEU A 148 -23.25 -41.45 -42.29
C LEU A 148 -23.03 -40.24 -43.22
N GLU A 149 -22.06 -40.23 -44.14
CA GLU A 149 -21.81 -39.06 -45.01
C GLU A 149 -21.71 -39.39 -46.50
N GLU A 150 -22.61 -40.21 -47.03
CA GLU A 150 -22.69 -40.41 -48.48
C GLU A 150 -24.14 -40.36 -48.98
N ASN A 151 -24.72 -39.16 -49.01
CA ASN A 151 -25.88 -38.90 -49.87
C ASN A 151 -26.02 -37.42 -50.23
N ARG A 152 -25.22 -36.93 -51.19
CA ARG A 152 -25.64 -35.84 -52.07
C ARG A 152 -24.75 -35.73 -53.32
N ARG A 153 -25.36 -36.13 -54.44
CA ARG A 153 -25.16 -35.62 -55.84
C ARG A 153 -23.93 -36.11 -56.64
N ARG A 154 -24.13 -37.24 -57.36
CA ARG A 154 -24.15 -37.45 -58.84
C ARG A 154 -23.42 -36.43 -59.78
N PRO A 155 -22.99 -36.83 -61.02
CA PRO A 155 -21.77 -37.59 -61.32
C PRO A 155 -21.00 -37.01 -62.56
N ASP A 156 -20.06 -37.81 -63.08
CA ASP A 156 -19.45 -37.79 -64.43
C ASP A 156 -18.16 -36.98 -64.63
N SER A 157 -17.04 -37.68 -64.84
CA SER A 157 -16.39 -37.78 -66.16
C SER A 157 -14.96 -38.38 -66.11
N VAL A 158 -14.76 -39.39 -66.98
CA VAL A 158 -13.61 -39.61 -67.88
C VAL A 158 -12.28 -40.19 -67.35
N TYR A 159 -11.97 -41.38 -67.91
CA TYR A 159 -10.68 -41.93 -68.45
C TYR A 159 -9.37 -41.22 -68.06
N GLU A 160 -8.23 -41.87 -67.79
CA GLU A 160 -7.58 -42.98 -68.50
C GLU A 160 -6.31 -43.41 -67.73
N GLU A 161 -5.89 -44.68 -67.90
CA GLU A 161 -4.52 -45.19 -68.15
C GLU A 161 -3.27 -44.49 -67.55
N SER A 162 -2.17 -45.13 -67.10
CA SER A 162 -1.63 -46.48 -67.31
C SER A 162 -0.21 -46.64 -66.70
N VAL A 163 0.29 -47.89 -66.71
CA VAL A 163 1.70 -48.33 -66.93
C VAL A 163 2.72 -48.41 -65.75
N SER A 164 2.80 -49.63 -65.21
CA SER A 164 3.94 -50.60 -65.14
C SER A 164 5.29 -50.36 -64.41
N SER A 165 5.57 -51.26 -63.43
CA SER A 165 6.75 -52.17 -63.29
C SER A 165 8.19 -51.66 -63.04
N PRO A 166 9.17 -52.49 -62.59
CA PRO A 166 9.15 -53.57 -61.59
C PRO A 166 10.37 -53.64 -60.61
N ALA A 167 10.18 -54.40 -59.53
CA ALA A 167 11.06 -55.10 -58.56
C ALA A 167 12.63 -55.04 -58.58
N ARG A 168 13.24 -54.99 -57.36
CA ARG A 168 14.34 -55.89 -56.87
C ARG A 168 14.73 -55.68 -55.36
N PRO A 169 15.58 -56.51 -54.70
CA PRO A 169 15.17 -57.55 -53.74
C PRO A 169 15.67 -57.37 -52.27
N THR A 170 15.16 -58.25 -51.40
CA THR A 170 15.32 -58.37 -49.93
C THR A 170 16.66 -58.94 -49.42
N ARG A 171 17.08 -58.54 -48.21
CA ARG A 171 18.02 -59.26 -47.30
C ARG A 171 17.45 -59.33 -45.86
N PRO A 172 17.71 -60.41 -45.09
CA PRO A 172 16.99 -60.70 -43.84
C PRO A 172 17.71 -60.18 -42.59
N ARG A 173 16.95 -59.84 -41.53
CA ARG A 173 17.53 -59.53 -40.20
C ARG A 173 16.78 -60.26 -39.08
N ARG A 174 17.57 -60.98 -38.26
CA ARG A 174 17.20 -61.75 -37.06
C ARG A 174 16.44 -60.91 -36.02
N SER A 175 15.39 -61.48 -35.44
CA SER A 175 14.65 -60.95 -34.28
C SER A 175 15.23 -61.47 -32.96
N VAL A 176 15.40 -60.55 -32.01
CA VAL A 176 15.57 -60.84 -30.57
C VAL A 176 14.31 -60.30 -29.90
N SER A 177 13.58 -61.15 -29.18
CA SER A 177 12.30 -60.81 -28.55
C SER A 177 12.51 -60.26 -27.13
N GLU A 178 12.20 -58.99 -26.92
CA GLU A 178 12.07 -58.36 -25.59
C GLU A 178 10.70 -58.65 -24.93
N PRO A 179 10.57 -58.55 -23.60
CA PRO A 179 9.34 -58.89 -22.87
C PRO A 179 8.17 -57.93 -23.19
N ARG A 180 7.01 -58.49 -23.56
CA ARG A 180 5.77 -57.77 -23.99
C ARG A 180 5.33 -56.61 -23.08
N ASN A 181 5.49 -56.73 -21.75
CA ASN A 181 5.00 -55.72 -20.80
C ASN A 181 5.81 -54.40 -20.84
N LEU A 182 7.09 -54.46 -21.19
CA LEU A 182 7.93 -53.26 -21.35
C LEU A 182 7.54 -52.48 -22.62
N ILE A 183 7.18 -53.22 -23.68
CA ILE A 183 6.81 -52.65 -24.99
C ILE A 183 5.45 -51.93 -24.90
N GLU A 184 4.49 -52.47 -24.17
CA GLU A 184 3.20 -51.82 -23.94
C GLU A 184 3.34 -50.54 -23.12
N ASP A 185 4.19 -50.54 -22.08
CA ASP A 185 4.43 -49.37 -21.23
C ASP A 185 5.24 -48.27 -21.93
N GLU A 186 6.19 -48.64 -22.81
CA GLU A 186 6.88 -47.72 -23.70
C GLU A 186 5.94 -47.12 -24.76
N ARG A 187 5.04 -47.92 -25.31
CA ARG A 187 4.04 -47.46 -26.28
C ARG A 187 3.08 -46.45 -25.64
N HIS A 188 2.58 -46.70 -24.43
CA HIS A 188 1.73 -45.75 -23.72
C HIS A 188 2.46 -44.44 -23.39
N ARG A 189 3.73 -44.50 -22.96
CA ARG A 189 4.56 -43.31 -22.73
C ARG A 189 4.82 -42.51 -24.00
N TYR A 190 5.09 -43.19 -25.11
CA TYR A 190 5.29 -42.55 -26.41
C TYR A 190 4.01 -41.85 -26.88
N MET A 191 2.85 -42.54 -26.80
CA MET A 191 1.56 -41.96 -27.19
C MET A 191 1.19 -40.75 -26.34
N ALA A 192 1.40 -40.80 -25.02
CA ALA A 192 1.19 -39.65 -24.13
C ALA A 192 2.09 -38.45 -24.51
N SER A 193 3.37 -38.69 -24.82
CA SER A 193 4.29 -37.61 -25.23
C SER A 193 3.87 -36.93 -26.53
N VAL A 194 3.30 -37.69 -27.48
CA VAL A 194 2.80 -37.17 -28.76
C VAL A 194 1.53 -36.33 -28.56
N ILE A 195 0.61 -36.79 -27.71
CA ILE A 195 -0.64 -36.08 -27.39
C ILE A 195 -0.32 -34.76 -26.69
N TRP A 196 0.44 -34.79 -25.59
CA TRP A 196 0.76 -33.61 -24.77
C TRP A 196 1.83 -32.68 -25.41
N GLY A 197 2.46 -33.11 -26.49
CA GLY A 197 3.35 -32.31 -27.35
C GLY A 197 2.60 -31.44 -28.38
N SER A 198 1.31 -31.66 -28.60
CA SER A 198 0.52 -30.94 -29.60
C SER A 198 0.33 -29.45 -29.25
N LYS A 199 0.43 -28.57 -30.26
CA LYS A 199 0.21 -27.12 -30.10
C LYS A 199 -1.20 -26.77 -29.61
N GLY A 200 -2.20 -27.62 -29.90
CA GLY A 200 -3.60 -27.42 -29.49
C GLY A 200 -3.85 -27.57 -27.98
N LEU A 201 -3.04 -28.38 -27.28
CA LEU A 201 -3.23 -28.72 -25.86
C LEU A 201 -2.40 -27.86 -24.90
N LYS A 202 -1.74 -26.80 -25.39
CA LYS A 202 -0.87 -25.93 -24.57
C LYS A 202 -1.59 -25.32 -23.37
N GLN A 203 -2.84 -24.88 -23.53
CA GLN A 203 -3.63 -24.30 -22.44
C GLN A 203 -3.99 -25.35 -21.38
N HIS A 204 -4.32 -26.57 -21.79
CA HIS A 204 -4.61 -27.68 -20.88
C HIS A 204 -3.36 -28.09 -20.11
N ARG A 205 -2.20 -28.20 -20.79
CA ARG A 205 -0.91 -28.48 -20.16
C ARG A 205 -0.53 -27.45 -19.09
N GLN A 206 -0.76 -26.15 -19.33
CA GLN A 206 -0.54 -25.10 -18.32
C GLN A 206 -1.51 -25.21 -17.13
N ARG A 207 -2.78 -25.56 -17.37
CA ARG A 207 -3.77 -25.76 -16.32
C ARG A 207 -3.40 -26.93 -15.42
N PHE A 208 -2.99 -28.07 -16.00
CA PHE A 208 -2.55 -29.24 -15.24
C PHE A 208 -1.21 -29.00 -14.53
N HIS A 209 -0.27 -28.27 -15.14
CA HIS A 209 0.97 -27.86 -14.46
C HIS A 209 0.67 -27.15 -13.14
N LYS A 210 -0.25 -26.18 -13.14
CA LYS A 210 -0.63 -25.47 -11.92
C LYS A 210 -1.32 -26.40 -10.91
N ARG A 211 -2.36 -27.14 -11.34
CA ARG A 211 -3.12 -28.04 -10.45
C ARG A 211 -2.25 -29.13 -9.81
N LEU A 212 -1.39 -29.78 -10.61
CA LEU A 212 -0.49 -30.83 -10.13
C LEU A 212 0.60 -30.26 -9.20
N SER A 213 1.15 -29.07 -9.50
CA SER A 213 2.12 -28.42 -8.63
C SER A 213 1.49 -28.00 -7.29
N ASP A 214 0.30 -27.39 -7.33
CA ASP A 214 -0.42 -26.97 -6.13
C ASP A 214 -0.80 -28.18 -5.26
N ALA A 215 -1.32 -29.26 -5.85
CA ALA A 215 -1.67 -30.48 -5.15
C ALA A 215 -0.44 -31.21 -4.58
N PHE A 216 0.69 -31.22 -5.30
CA PHE A 216 1.96 -31.76 -4.80
C PHE A 216 2.42 -31.04 -3.54
N VAL A 217 2.40 -29.70 -3.56
CA VAL A 217 2.80 -28.91 -2.40
C VAL A 217 1.89 -29.17 -1.20
N LEU A 218 0.56 -29.19 -1.41
CA LEU A 218 -0.39 -29.43 -0.33
C LEU A 218 -0.27 -30.83 0.29
N LEU A 219 0.05 -31.86 -0.51
CA LEU A 219 0.33 -33.21 0.02
C LEU A 219 1.64 -33.25 0.82
N CYS A 220 2.69 -32.57 0.35
CA CYS A 220 3.93 -32.44 1.11
C CYS A 220 3.73 -31.67 2.43
N GLU A 221 2.93 -30.61 2.43
CA GLU A 221 2.56 -29.89 3.65
C GLU A 221 1.77 -30.77 4.63
N LEU A 222 0.84 -31.59 4.13
CA LEU A 222 0.09 -32.52 4.97
C LEU A 222 1.01 -33.59 5.59
N LYS A 223 2.03 -34.03 4.85
CA LYS A 223 3.08 -34.93 5.37
C LYS A 223 3.90 -34.27 6.46
N ASP A 224 4.41 -33.06 6.21
CA ASP A 224 5.17 -32.28 7.18
C ASP A 224 4.34 -31.97 8.44
N TYR A 225 3.04 -31.72 8.28
CA TYR A 225 2.11 -31.50 9.39
C TYR A 225 2.06 -32.68 10.35
N VAL A 226 2.03 -33.93 9.88
CA VAL A 226 2.05 -35.10 10.76
C VAL A 226 3.36 -35.17 11.56
N GLU A 227 4.50 -34.96 10.92
CA GLU A 227 5.81 -35.02 11.58
C GLU A 227 6.02 -33.89 12.59
N LEU A 228 5.61 -32.68 12.23
CA LEU A 228 5.72 -31.48 13.06
C LEU A 228 4.83 -31.59 14.31
N ASN A 229 3.58 -32.05 14.17
CA ASN A 229 2.67 -32.21 15.31
C ASN A 229 3.14 -33.31 16.26
N TYR A 230 3.63 -34.44 15.74
CA TYR A 230 4.20 -35.51 16.57
C TYR A 230 5.40 -34.98 17.39
N THR A 231 6.30 -34.25 16.75
CA THR A 231 7.44 -33.60 17.40
C THR A 231 6.99 -32.55 18.41
N GLY A 232 5.93 -31.80 18.09
CA GLY A 232 5.29 -30.80 18.95
C GLY A 232 4.76 -31.39 20.25
N PHE A 233 3.98 -32.47 20.17
CA PHE A 233 3.50 -33.21 21.34
C PHE A 233 4.65 -33.79 22.17
N SER A 234 5.66 -34.36 21.51
CA SER A 234 6.83 -34.89 22.21
C SER A 234 7.58 -33.81 23.00
N LYS A 235 7.70 -32.61 22.43
CA LYS A 235 8.36 -31.46 23.09
C LYS A 235 7.53 -30.85 24.21
N ILE A 236 6.21 -30.71 24.03
CA ILE A 236 5.36 -30.07 25.04
C ILE A 236 5.21 -30.94 26.29
N VAL A 237 5.03 -32.24 26.12
CA VAL A 237 4.94 -33.16 27.27
C VAL A 237 6.30 -33.29 27.95
N LYS A 238 7.42 -33.28 27.19
CA LYS A 238 8.77 -33.18 27.78
C LYS A 238 8.95 -31.91 28.61
N LYS A 239 8.41 -30.78 28.16
CA LYS A 239 8.47 -29.51 28.91
C LYS A 239 7.64 -29.60 30.19
N TYR A 240 6.44 -30.17 30.13
CA TYR A 240 5.59 -30.39 31.30
C TYR A 240 6.27 -31.31 32.33
N ASP A 241 6.81 -32.45 31.89
CA ASP A 241 7.57 -33.39 32.73
C ASP A 241 8.77 -32.70 33.42
N LYS A 242 9.46 -31.80 32.71
CA LYS A 242 10.60 -31.04 33.27
C LYS A 242 10.18 -30.04 34.34
N VAL A 243 9.01 -29.40 34.20
CA VAL A 243 8.51 -28.38 35.13
C VAL A 243 7.86 -29.01 36.37
N THR A 244 7.14 -30.12 36.19
CA THR A 244 6.34 -30.76 37.25
C THR A 244 7.04 -31.96 37.91
N GLY A 245 8.10 -32.50 37.30
CA GLY A 245 8.79 -33.70 37.78
C GLY A 245 8.12 -35.03 37.41
N ASN A 246 7.01 -34.99 36.66
CA ASN A 246 6.27 -36.17 36.21
C ASN A 246 6.96 -36.92 35.03
N LYS A 247 6.48 -38.13 34.72
CA LYS A 247 6.98 -38.97 33.61
C LYS A 247 5.85 -39.31 32.62
N LEU A 248 5.08 -38.32 32.18
CA LEU A 248 3.90 -38.50 31.34
C LEU A 248 4.25 -38.79 29.88
N ARG A 249 5.39 -38.31 29.37
CA ARG A 249 5.75 -38.35 27.94
C ARG A 249 5.64 -39.72 27.28
N ARG A 250 6.19 -40.77 27.91
CA ARG A 250 6.22 -42.10 27.28
C ARG A 250 4.83 -42.74 27.27
N VAL A 251 4.09 -42.59 28.37
CA VAL A 251 2.75 -43.17 28.53
C VAL A 251 1.77 -42.52 27.56
N TYR A 252 1.76 -41.20 27.51
CA TYR A 252 0.80 -40.45 26.69
C TYR A 252 1.06 -40.61 25.18
N LEU A 253 2.32 -40.57 24.73
CA LEU A 253 2.63 -40.74 23.31
C LEU A 253 2.20 -42.12 22.79
N THR A 254 2.51 -43.19 23.52
CA THR A 254 2.20 -44.56 23.09
C THR A 254 0.71 -44.90 23.22
N GLN A 255 0.01 -44.38 24.24
CA GLN A 255 -1.40 -44.72 24.46
C GLN A 255 -2.39 -43.84 23.68
N LYS A 256 -2.03 -42.58 23.37
CA LYS A 256 -2.97 -41.60 22.80
C LYS A 256 -2.54 -41.01 21.46
N VAL A 257 -1.25 -40.68 21.29
CA VAL A 257 -0.78 -39.99 20.08
C VAL A 257 -0.47 -40.97 18.95
N GLU A 258 0.31 -42.03 19.20
CA GLU A 258 0.66 -43.05 18.19
C GLU A 258 -0.56 -43.79 17.61
N PRO A 259 -1.60 -44.15 18.40
CA PRO A 259 -2.78 -44.83 17.87
C PRO A 259 -3.74 -43.91 17.08
N ALA A 260 -3.60 -42.58 17.20
CA ALA A 260 -4.49 -41.64 16.52
C ALA A 260 -4.26 -41.67 14.99
N TYR A 261 -5.34 -41.56 14.23
CA TYR A 261 -5.39 -41.81 12.79
C TYR A 261 -4.27 -41.13 11.95
N PRO A 262 -3.92 -39.84 12.16
CA PRO A 262 -2.87 -39.18 11.38
C PRO A 262 -1.46 -39.76 11.59
N PHE A 263 -1.21 -40.40 12.74
CA PHE A 263 0.12 -40.86 13.14
C PHE A 263 0.39 -42.34 12.84
N GLN A 264 -0.65 -43.10 12.45
CA GLN A 264 -0.55 -44.51 12.10
C GLN A 264 0.35 -44.74 10.88
N ALA A 265 1.09 -45.85 10.89
CA ALA A 265 2.01 -46.20 9.80
C ALA A 265 1.28 -46.44 8.47
N ASP A 266 0.08 -47.00 8.49
CA ASP A 266 -0.72 -47.26 7.29
C ASP A 266 -1.21 -45.97 6.63
N THR A 267 -1.61 -44.97 7.43
CA THR A 267 -2.00 -43.64 6.93
C THR A 267 -0.83 -42.94 6.24
N LYS A 268 0.37 -43.00 6.84
CA LYS A 268 1.59 -42.44 6.22
C LYS A 268 1.90 -43.09 4.87
N ARG A 269 1.76 -44.42 4.78
CA ARG A 269 1.95 -45.15 3.52
C ARG A 269 0.95 -44.74 2.44
N LYS A 270 -0.32 -44.51 2.80
CA LYS A 270 -1.34 -44.01 1.86
C LYS A 270 -0.97 -42.62 1.35
N LEU A 271 -0.54 -41.73 2.23
CA LEU A 271 -0.11 -40.39 1.86
C LEU A 271 1.11 -40.40 0.93
N ASP A 272 2.12 -41.22 1.22
CA ASP A 272 3.28 -41.38 0.35
C ASP A 272 2.88 -41.93 -1.04
N ALA A 273 1.97 -42.90 -1.09
CA ALA A 273 1.45 -43.42 -2.36
C ALA A 273 0.71 -42.36 -3.19
N SER A 274 -0.04 -41.45 -2.55
CA SER A 274 -0.69 -40.34 -3.24
C SER A 274 0.30 -39.29 -3.77
N VAL A 275 1.39 -39.04 -3.05
CA VAL A 275 2.49 -38.18 -3.53
C VAL A 275 3.13 -38.78 -4.77
N ASP A 276 3.45 -40.07 -4.73
CA ASP A 276 4.01 -40.80 -5.88
C ASP A 276 3.07 -40.78 -7.08
N ARG A 277 1.75 -40.87 -6.85
CA ARG A 277 0.74 -40.77 -7.90
C ARG A 277 0.74 -39.41 -8.60
N ILE A 278 0.91 -38.30 -7.86
CA ILE A 278 1.05 -36.97 -8.49
C ILE A 278 2.33 -36.90 -9.33
N VAL A 279 3.44 -37.43 -8.84
CA VAL A 279 4.72 -37.43 -9.58
C VAL A 279 4.56 -38.21 -10.90
N GLU A 280 3.82 -39.33 -10.89
CA GLU A 280 3.51 -40.10 -12.09
C GLU A 280 2.65 -39.29 -13.09
N LEU A 281 1.57 -38.65 -12.63
CA LEU A 281 0.70 -37.82 -13.47
C LEU A 281 1.45 -36.61 -14.04
N TYR A 282 2.29 -35.96 -13.25
CA TYR A 282 3.14 -34.85 -13.70
C TYR A 282 4.15 -35.31 -14.75
N ALA A 283 4.79 -36.46 -14.53
CA ALA A 283 5.72 -37.02 -15.50
C ALA A 283 5.03 -37.32 -16.84
N ARG A 284 3.80 -37.83 -16.80
CA ARG A 284 3.00 -38.18 -17.98
C ARG A 284 2.62 -36.97 -18.83
N VAL A 285 2.22 -35.85 -18.20
CA VAL A 285 1.72 -34.66 -18.90
C VAL A 285 2.83 -33.67 -19.28
N LEU A 286 3.87 -33.54 -18.45
CA LEU A 286 4.81 -32.41 -18.52
C LEU A 286 6.26 -32.81 -18.78
N ALA A 287 6.68 -34.04 -18.44
CA ALA A 287 8.07 -34.46 -18.47
C ALA A 287 8.34 -35.68 -19.38
N ASP A 288 7.50 -35.92 -20.39
CA ASP A 288 7.65 -37.01 -21.37
C ASP A 288 7.84 -38.40 -20.74
N GLY A 289 7.15 -38.66 -19.62
CA GLY A 289 7.23 -39.91 -18.86
C GLY A 289 8.47 -40.07 -17.96
N LYS A 290 9.35 -39.05 -17.86
CA LYS A 290 10.56 -39.09 -17.01
C LYS A 290 10.25 -38.64 -15.59
N GLN A 291 10.07 -39.60 -14.69
CA GLN A 291 9.76 -39.34 -13.26
C GLN A 291 10.85 -38.54 -12.53
N SER A 292 12.14 -38.73 -12.86
CA SER A 292 13.25 -38.01 -12.22
C SER A 292 13.24 -36.51 -12.50
N LEU A 293 12.87 -36.13 -13.73
CA LEU A 293 12.77 -34.73 -14.15
C LEU A 293 11.53 -34.07 -13.54
N ALA A 294 10.39 -34.78 -13.54
CA ALA A 294 9.16 -34.35 -12.88
C ALA A 294 9.37 -34.06 -11.38
N LEU A 295 10.03 -34.97 -10.66
CA LEU A 295 10.30 -34.81 -9.23
C LEU A 295 11.23 -33.61 -8.96
N THR A 296 12.22 -33.37 -9.82
CA THR A 296 13.16 -32.25 -9.67
C THR A 296 12.46 -30.92 -9.83
N ASP A 297 11.57 -30.82 -10.81
CA ASP A 297 10.78 -29.62 -11.12
C ASP A 297 9.75 -29.32 -10.01
N LEU A 298 8.98 -30.33 -9.59
CA LEU A 298 8.05 -30.23 -8.47
C LEU A 298 8.74 -29.81 -7.16
N LYS A 299 9.94 -30.34 -6.87
CA LYS A 299 10.75 -29.94 -5.72
C LYS A 299 11.32 -28.52 -5.85
N SER A 300 11.54 -28.02 -7.07
CA SER A 300 11.93 -26.63 -7.30
C SER A 300 10.78 -25.68 -6.94
N ASN A 301 9.58 -25.97 -7.45
CA ASN A 301 8.37 -25.20 -7.17
C ASN A 301 8.03 -25.20 -5.66
N LEU A 302 8.19 -26.34 -4.99
CA LEU A 302 8.06 -26.43 -3.54
C LEU A 302 9.05 -25.50 -2.81
N ARG A 303 10.34 -25.50 -3.20
CA ARG A 303 11.35 -24.64 -2.59
C ARG A 303 11.05 -23.16 -2.77
N GLU A 304 10.61 -22.75 -3.95
CA GLU A 304 10.22 -21.34 -4.21
C GLU A 304 9.05 -20.91 -3.33
N ARG A 305 8.03 -21.75 -3.19
CA ARG A 305 6.87 -21.48 -2.34
C ARG A 305 7.26 -21.38 -0.86
N ILE A 306 8.11 -22.29 -0.39
CA ILE A 306 8.66 -22.26 0.98
C ILE A 306 9.49 -20.99 1.22
N VAL A 307 10.36 -20.60 0.28
CA VAL A 307 11.16 -19.38 0.38
C VAL A 307 10.27 -18.13 0.45
N TRP A 308 9.23 -18.09 -0.37
CA TRP A 308 8.25 -16.99 -0.37
C TRP A 308 7.48 -16.91 0.97
N GLU A 309 7.02 -18.04 1.50
CA GLU A 309 6.35 -18.11 2.80
C GLU A 309 7.28 -17.75 3.96
N ARG A 310 8.54 -18.19 3.92
CA ARG A 310 9.54 -17.78 4.92
C ARG A 310 9.78 -16.29 4.90
N ASN A 311 9.85 -15.67 3.72
CA ASN A 311 10.04 -14.22 3.59
C ASN A 311 8.82 -13.43 4.10
N THR A 312 7.60 -13.97 3.95
CA THR A 312 6.38 -13.34 4.50
C THR A 312 6.25 -13.55 6.01
N ILE A 313 6.57 -14.73 6.54
CA ILE A 313 6.58 -15.01 7.99
C ILE A 313 7.71 -14.25 8.69
N TRP A 314 8.90 -14.17 8.10
CA TRP A 314 10.00 -13.38 8.65
C TRP A 314 9.69 -11.89 8.63
N ARG A 315 9.00 -11.40 7.60
CA ARG A 315 8.41 -10.05 7.59
C ARG A 315 7.42 -9.86 8.75
N ASP A 316 6.43 -10.75 8.90
CA ASP A 316 5.44 -10.72 9.99
C ASP A 316 6.12 -10.79 11.38
N MET A 317 7.18 -11.58 11.50
CA MET A 317 7.96 -11.74 12.72
C MET A 317 8.83 -10.51 13.03
N ILE A 318 9.52 -9.93 12.05
CA ILE A 318 10.26 -8.67 12.22
C ILE A 318 9.32 -7.53 12.54
N GLU A 319 8.13 -7.52 11.94
CA GLU A 319 7.12 -6.53 12.24
C GLU A 319 6.61 -6.67 13.67
N GLN A 320 6.47 -7.90 14.17
CA GLN A 320 6.21 -8.18 15.58
C GLN A 320 7.38 -7.82 16.51
N GLU A 321 8.63 -8.03 16.08
CA GLU A 321 9.84 -7.67 16.83
C GLU A 321 9.96 -6.14 16.97
N ARG A 322 9.71 -5.39 15.87
CA ARG A 322 9.64 -3.93 15.86
C ARG A 322 8.49 -3.43 16.74
N ARG A 323 7.33 -4.11 16.75
CA ARG A 323 6.23 -3.79 17.67
C ARG A 323 6.63 -3.93 19.14
N ARG A 324 7.50 -4.89 19.48
CA ARG A 324 8.03 -5.03 20.86
C ARG A 324 9.01 -3.92 21.22
N GLU A 325 9.83 -3.47 20.27
CA GLU A 325 10.78 -2.36 20.49
C GLU A 325 10.07 -0.99 20.63
N THR A 326 9.00 -0.75 19.87
CA THR A 326 8.28 0.55 19.87
C THR A 326 7.30 0.71 21.04
N ILE A 327 6.78 -0.38 21.61
CA ILE A 327 5.82 -0.35 22.75
C ILE A 327 6.54 -0.11 24.10
N GLY A 328 7.87 -0.04 24.15
CA GLY A 328 8.59 0.18 25.42
C GLY A 328 8.50 -0.99 26.40
N LEU A 329 7.74 -2.04 26.08
CA LEU A 329 7.87 -3.36 26.69
C LEU A 329 9.07 -4.07 26.04
N ARG A 330 10.26 -3.62 26.43
CA ARG A 330 11.41 -4.53 26.45
C ARG A 330 10.91 -5.81 27.13
N PRO A 331 11.03 -7.01 26.53
CA PRO A 331 11.12 -8.18 27.39
C PRO A 331 12.21 -7.83 28.40
N LEU A 332 12.00 -8.15 29.67
CA LEU A 332 13.05 -8.21 30.68
C LEU A 332 14.09 -9.25 30.19
N LYS A 333 14.80 -8.98 29.10
CA LYS A 333 16.22 -9.24 29.03
C LYS A 333 16.72 -8.54 30.27
N GLU A 334 17.22 -9.34 31.19
CA GLU A 334 18.13 -8.92 32.24
C GLU A 334 18.77 -7.62 31.81
N VAL A 335 18.56 -6.59 32.63
CA VAL A 335 19.25 -5.32 32.51
C VAL A 335 20.74 -5.67 32.57
N GLN A 336 21.34 -5.98 31.42
CA GLN A 336 22.71 -5.63 31.16
C GLN A 336 22.69 -4.11 31.13
N GLU A 337 22.92 -3.57 32.32
CA GLU A 337 23.19 -2.20 32.64
C GLU A 337 24.44 -1.77 31.86
N GLY A 338 24.21 -1.51 30.57
CA GLY A 338 25.18 -1.00 29.62
C GLY A 338 24.56 0.17 28.88
N GLN A 339 23.96 1.12 29.61
CA GLN A 339 23.75 2.45 29.06
C GLN A 339 25.15 2.99 28.71
N GLU A 340 25.43 3.20 27.43
CA GLU A 340 26.65 3.88 26.97
C GLU A 340 26.73 5.28 27.61
N ARG A 341 27.45 5.38 28.74
CA ARG A 341 27.75 6.64 29.43
C ARG A 341 28.83 7.37 28.63
N ARG A 342 28.59 8.63 28.27
CA ARG A 342 29.61 9.49 27.66
C ARG A 342 30.28 10.26 28.80
N GLU A 343 31.57 10.00 29.03
CA GLU A 343 32.38 10.82 29.92
C GLU A 343 32.73 12.12 29.18
N VAL A 344 32.28 13.26 29.70
CA VAL A 344 32.67 14.58 29.21
C VAL A 344 33.52 15.23 30.29
N VAL A 345 34.77 15.55 29.94
CA VAL A 345 35.69 16.27 30.82
C VAL A 345 35.48 17.76 30.57
N PHE A 346 34.98 18.48 31.57
CA PHE A 346 34.86 19.94 31.54
C PHE A 346 35.60 20.51 32.74
N LEU A 347 36.57 21.40 32.49
CA LEU A 347 37.39 22.03 33.55
C LEU A 347 38.03 21.03 34.54
N GLY A 348 38.55 19.91 34.03
CA GLY A 348 39.23 18.89 34.84
C GLY A 348 38.31 18.01 35.69
N LEU A 349 37.01 18.29 35.74
CA LEU A 349 36.01 17.48 36.42
C LEU A 349 35.31 16.55 35.41
N LYS A 350 35.24 15.27 35.75
CA LYS A 350 34.59 14.23 34.92
C LYS A 350 33.11 14.16 35.25
N PHE A 351 32.26 14.60 34.34
CA PHE A 351 30.80 14.48 34.48
C PHE A 351 30.30 13.32 33.62
N THR A 352 29.49 12.44 34.22
CA THR A 352 28.76 11.39 33.51
C THR A 352 27.37 11.90 33.18
N VAL A 353 27.14 12.28 31.92
CA VAL A 353 25.86 12.81 31.46
C VAL A 353 25.11 11.72 30.68
N PRO A 354 23.81 11.46 30.97
CA PRO A 354 23.00 10.56 30.17
C PRO A 354 22.86 11.09 28.73
N ARG A 355 22.87 10.21 27.74
CA ARG A 355 22.77 10.59 26.32
C ARG A 355 21.36 11.09 26.04
N VAL A 356 21.18 12.42 26.06
CA VAL A 356 19.91 13.06 25.73
C VAL A 356 19.60 12.84 24.24
N PRO A 357 18.39 12.39 23.87
CA PRO A 357 18.03 12.24 22.47
C PRO A 357 18.04 13.61 21.78
N LYS A 358 18.60 13.67 20.56
CA LYS A 358 18.76 14.92 19.78
C LYS A 358 17.43 15.69 19.65
N ASN A 359 16.33 14.97 19.46
CA ASN A 359 15.00 15.56 19.31
C ASN A 359 14.55 16.29 20.58
N LEU A 360 14.89 15.79 21.78
CA LEU A 360 14.55 16.49 23.03
C LEU A 360 15.31 17.80 23.17
N VAL A 361 16.60 17.83 22.76
CA VAL A 361 17.40 19.06 22.77
C VAL A 361 16.82 20.09 21.79
N LEU A 362 16.49 19.67 20.56
CA LEU A 362 15.86 20.54 19.57
C LEU A 362 14.48 21.04 20.01
N PHE A 363 13.68 20.18 20.66
CA PHE A 363 12.38 20.56 21.22
C PHE A 363 12.49 21.64 22.28
N ILE A 364 13.43 21.48 23.23
CA ILE A 364 13.68 22.48 24.27
C ILE A 364 14.17 23.78 23.65
N LEU A 365 15.10 23.71 22.68
CA LEU A 365 15.61 24.89 21.97
C LEU A 365 14.49 25.67 21.28
N PHE A 366 13.68 25.02 20.45
CA PHE A 366 12.60 25.68 19.72
C PHE A 366 11.50 26.21 20.63
N THR A 367 11.20 25.49 21.72
CA THR A 367 10.24 25.96 22.73
C THR A 367 10.80 27.19 23.47
N THR A 368 12.11 27.24 23.73
CA THR A 368 12.76 28.42 24.33
C THR A 368 12.71 29.62 23.39
N ILE A 369 12.97 29.43 22.09
CA ILE A 369 12.82 30.49 21.06
C ILE A 369 11.38 30.98 21.02
N PHE A 370 10.40 30.07 21.02
CA PHE A 370 8.98 30.40 21.01
C PHE A 370 8.57 31.24 22.23
N VAL A 371 8.97 30.81 23.44
CA VAL A 371 8.70 31.57 24.67
C VAL A 371 9.39 32.92 24.63
N GLY A 372 10.63 33.01 24.12
CA GLY A 372 11.32 34.27 23.90
C GLY A 372 10.52 35.22 23.01
N MET A 373 10.04 34.74 21.85
CA MET A 373 9.25 35.55 20.92
C MET A 373 7.91 36.03 21.50
N LEU A 374 7.29 35.28 22.41
CA LEU A 374 6.06 35.71 23.09
C LEU A 374 6.28 36.86 24.08
N ASN A 375 7.52 37.08 24.53
CA ASN A 375 7.85 38.10 25.53
C ASN A 375 8.49 39.36 24.93
N VAL A 376 8.81 39.36 23.62
CA VAL A 376 9.41 40.52 22.95
C VAL A 376 8.37 41.26 22.13
N ASP A 377 8.24 42.57 22.38
CA ASP A 377 7.28 43.44 21.70
C ASP A 377 7.78 43.88 20.33
N TYR A 378 7.51 43.06 19.30
CA TYR A 378 7.82 43.37 17.90
C TYR A 378 6.70 44.15 17.18
N PHE A 379 5.47 44.04 17.67
CA PHE A 379 4.27 44.64 17.06
C PHE A 379 3.43 45.34 18.12
N GLU A 380 2.67 46.35 17.72
CA GLU A 380 1.79 47.11 18.64
C GLU A 380 0.68 46.25 19.25
N SER A 381 0.30 45.16 18.57
CA SER A 381 -0.81 44.31 18.99
C SER A 381 -0.37 42.90 19.37
N VAL A 382 -0.92 42.41 20.48
CA VAL A 382 -0.53 41.14 21.10
C VAL A 382 -0.93 39.95 20.22
N GLU A 383 -1.97 40.08 19.39
CA GLU A 383 -2.40 39.01 18.47
C GLU A 383 -1.39 38.80 17.34
N GLN A 384 -0.88 39.86 16.73
CA GLN A 384 0.12 39.79 15.65
C GLN A 384 1.40 39.13 16.18
N ARG A 385 1.88 39.57 17.36
CA ARG A 385 3.04 39.00 18.06
C ARG A 385 2.88 37.51 18.32
N ASN A 386 1.76 37.12 18.95
CA ASN A 386 1.49 35.72 19.27
C ASN A 386 1.33 34.86 18.00
N CYS A 387 0.71 35.40 16.95
CA CYS A 387 0.58 34.70 15.67
C CYS A 387 1.93 34.42 15.02
N LEU A 388 2.83 35.41 14.97
CA LEU A 388 4.17 35.25 14.42
C LEU A 388 4.96 34.19 15.20
N ALA A 389 4.88 34.21 16.53
CA ALA A 389 5.53 33.21 17.37
C ALA A 389 5.03 31.78 17.07
N ILE A 390 3.71 31.58 16.95
CA ILE A 390 3.13 30.26 16.58
C ILE A 390 3.62 29.84 15.19
N MET A 391 3.62 30.75 14.22
CA MET A 391 4.05 30.46 12.85
C MET A 391 5.52 30.01 12.79
N VAL A 392 6.42 30.71 13.51
CA VAL A 392 7.84 30.32 13.58
C VAL A 392 8.01 28.99 14.31
N TYR A 393 7.29 28.79 15.42
CA TYR A 393 7.37 27.55 16.19
C TYR A 393 6.89 26.33 15.41
N ALA A 394 5.72 26.41 14.77
CA ALA A 394 5.18 25.35 13.93
C ALA A 394 6.12 25.03 12.75
N SER A 395 6.68 26.06 12.12
CA SER A 395 7.65 25.92 11.02
C SER A 395 8.91 25.18 11.45
N LEU A 396 9.49 25.52 12.61
CA LEU A 396 10.67 24.84 13.13
C LEU A 396 10.37 23.38 13.52
N LEU A 397 9.22 23.13 14.16
CA LEU A 397 8.81 21.76 14.52
C LEU A 397 8.56 20.87 13.29
N TRP A 398 7.96 21.40 12.22
CA TRP A 398 7.75 20.67 10.97
C TRP A 398 9.05 20.46 10.18
N ALA A 399 9.90 21.49 10.06
CA ALA A 399 11.13 21.42 9.27
C ALA A 399 12.15 20.41 9.83
N PHE A 400 12.22 20.28 11.15
CA PHE A 400 13.18 19.41 11.82
C PHE A 400 12.58 18.10 12.35
N GLU A 401 11.28 17.86 12.11
CA GLU A 401 10.54 16.67 12.56
C GLU A 401 10.79 16.33 14.05
N VAL A 402 10.88 17.37 14.89
CA VAL A 402 11.16 17.20 16.32
C VAL A 402 10.05 16.41 17.01
N LEU A 403 8.81 16.68 16.58
CA LEU A 403 7.62 15.91 16.88
C LEU A 403 7.05 15.34 15.58
N GLN A 404 6.25 14.29 15.69
CA GLN A 404 5.55 13.73 14.54
C GLN A 404 4.63 14.79 13.91
N LEU A 405 4.58 14.85 12.57
CA LEU A 405 3.95 15.96 11.84
C LEU A 405 2.50 16.25 12.25
N PHE A 406 1.69 15.21 12.51
CA PHE A 406 0.31 15.39 12.96
C PHE A 406 0.21 15.94 14.40
N VAL A 407 1.20 15.64 15.26
CA VAL A 407 1.23 16.14 16.64
C VAL A 407 1.45 17.65 16.61
N THR A 408 2.42 18.10 15.81
CA THR A 408 2.64 19.52 15.55
C THR A 408 1.38 20.19 14.98
N ALA A 409 0.69 19.53 14.06
CA ALA A 409 -0.56 20.06 13.48
C ALA A 409 -1.71 20.20 14.50
N ILE A 410 -1.80 19.33 15.50
CA ILE A 410 -2.80 19.43 16.59
C ILE A 410 -2.39 20.47 17.64
N ILE A 411 -1.09 20.71 17.84
CA ILE A 411 -0.59 21.77 18.72
C ILE A 411 -0.99 23.16 18.18
N VAL A 412 -1.05 23.36 16.86
CA VAL A 412 -1.43 24.65 16.26
C VAL A 412 -2.79 25.18 16.75
N PRO A 413 -3.94 24.47 16.57
CA PRO A 413 -5.23 24.99 17.02
C PRO A 413 -5.29 25.16 18.54
N LEU A 414 -4.59 24.32 19.31
CA LEU A 414 -4.43 24.52 20.75
C LEU A 414 -3.80 25.89 21.03
N LEU A 415 -2.63 26.18 20.45
CA LEU A 415 -1.91 27.43 20.65
C LEU A 415 -2.69 28.65 20.14
N VAL A 416 -3.34 28.55 18.98
CA VAL A 416 -4.16 29.64 18.39
C VAL A 416 -5.29 30.05 19.34
N VAL A 417 -5.96 29.07 19.94
CA VAL A 417 -7.07 29.31 20.87
C VAL A 417 -6.56 29.79 22.24
N THR A 418 -5.53 29.16 22.80
CA THR A 418 -5.01 29.54 24.14
C THR A 418 -4.34 30.90 24.13
N LEU A 419 -3.65 31.27 23.05
CA LEU A 419 -2.99 32.57 22.91
C LEU A 419 -3.91 33.66 22.34
N ARG A 420 -5.19 33.33 22.09
CA ARG A 420 -6.26 34.25 21.61
C ARG A 420 -5.81 35.10 20.43
N VAL A 421 -5.36 34.43 19.37
CA VAL A 421 -4.82 35.09 18.17
C VAL A 421 -5.91 35.60 17.23
N VAL A 422 -7.08 34.96 17.23
CA VAL A 422 -8.19 35.28 16.34
C VAL A 422 -8.86 36.59 16.76
N ARG A 423 -9.15 37.46 15.78
CA ARG A 423 -9.89 38.71 15.96
C ARG A 423 -11.29 38.61 15.35
N GLU A 424 -12.24 39.33 15.93
CA GLU A 424 -13.57 39.53 15.38
C GLU A 424 -13.77 40.98 14.91
N PRO A 425 -14.38 41.20 13.73
CA PRO A 425 -14.77 42.53 13.29
C PRO A 425 -16.01 42.97 14.07
N LEU A 426 -15.92 44.10 14.77
CA LEU A 426 -17.05 44.79 15.39
C LEU A 426 -17.44 45.96 14.49
N PRO A 427 -18.63 45.90 13.85
CA PRO A 427 -19.16 47.04 13.11
C PRO A 427 -19.43 48.16 14.11
N GLN A 428 -18.77 49.31 13.94
CA GLN A 428 -19.09 50.51 14.72
C GLN A 428 -20.22 51.29 14.04
N PRO A 429 -20.99 52.09 14.80
CA PRO A 429 -22.06 52.92 14.25
C PRO A 429 -21.58 53.91 13.18
N ASP A 430 -20.29 54.27 13.18
CA ASP A 430 -19.65 55.21 12.24
C ASP A 430 -19.27 54.57 10.89
N GLY A 431 -19.59 53.28 10.68
CA GLY A 431 -19.24 52.54 9.46
C GLY A 431 -17.80 52.01 9.42
N THR A 432 -16.99 52.34 10.43
CA THR A 432 -15.65 51.77 10.66
C THR A 432 -15.73 50.38 11.29
N VAL A 433 -14.80 49.49 10.91
CA VAL A 433 -14.70 48.15 11.49
C VAL A 433 -13.54 48.14 12.49
N GLN A 434 -13.86 48.01 13.78
CA GLN A 434 -12.84 47.84 14.81
C GLN A 434 -12.63 46.34 15.07
N PHE A 435 -11.38 45.89 15.10
CA PHE A 435 -11.08 44.49 15.40
C PHE A 435 -10.87 44.30 16.90
N ARG A 436 -11.62 43.35 17.49
CA ARG A 436 -11.45 42.95 18.90
C ARG A 436 -10.88 41.55 18.99
N ARG A 437 -10.05 41.30 20.00
CA ARG A 437 -9.59 39.96 20.36
C ARG A 437 -10.78 39.07 20.74
N MET A 438 -10.94 37.97 20.01
CA MET A 438 -12.03 37.02 20.24
C MET A 438 -11.80 36.25 21.55
N ASP A 439 -12.89 35.98 22.30
CA ASP A 439 -12.79 35.13 23.50
C ASP A 439 -12.45 33.68 23.12
N ALA A 440 -11.76 32.96 24.00
CA ALA A 440 -11.30 31.60 23.75
C ALA A 440 -12.43 30.64 23.36
N LYS A 441 -13.64 30.84 23.92
CA LYS A 441 -14.81 30.01 23.60
C LYS A 441 -15.35 30.26 22.19
N ALA A 442 -15.32 31.51 21.73
CA ALA A 442 -15.74 31.85 20.37
C ALA A 442 -14.65 31.45 19.36
N ALA A 443 -13.38 31.67 19.70
CA ALA A 443 -12.23 31.30 18.88
C ALA A 443 -12.17 29.79 18.62
N SER A 444 -12.44 28.96 19.64
CA SER A 444 -12.46 27.49 19.46
C SER A 444 -13.53 27.04 18.48
N LYS A 445 -14.75 27.59 18.56
CA LYS A 445 -15.82 27.29 17.60
C LYS A 445 -15.46 27.69 16.18
N LYS A 446 -14.90 28.89 16.02
CA LYS A 446 -14.50 29.40 14.70
C LYS A 446 -13.40 28.54 14.08
N ILE A 447 -12.32 28.27 14.82
CA ILE A 447 -11.19 27.46 14.33
C ILE A 447 -11.62 26.03 14.02
N PHE A 448 -12.43 25.37 14.87
CA PHE A 448 -12.90 24.02 14.57
C PHE A 448 -13.83 23.98 13.35
N SER A 449 -14.65 25.01 13.14
CA SER A 449 -15.45 25.13 11.91
C SER A 449 -14.56 25.30 10.67
N ASP A 450 -13.49 26.10 10.77
CA ASP A 450 -12.57 26.33 9.66
C ASP A 450 -11.71 25.08 9.36
N MET A 451 -11.39 24.28 10.37
CA MET A 451 -10.70 22.99 10.22
C MET A 451 -11.55 22.00 9.39
N PHE A 452 -12.86 21.92 9.63
CA PHE A 452 -13.79 21.07 8.87
C PHE A 452 -14.34 21.74 7.59
N GLY A 453 -13.49 22.49 6.88
CA GLY A 453 -13.86 23.14 5.63
C GLY A 453 -14.06 22.16 4.46
N SER A 454 -14.57 22.70 3.34
CA SER A 454 -14.81 21.98 2.08
C SER A 454 -13.60 21.19 1.58
N VAL A 455 -12.40 21.68 1.87
CA VAL A 455 -11.14 21.03 1.49
C VAL A 455 -10.94 19.67 2.16
N ILE A 456 -11.32 19.52 3.43
CA ILE A 456 -11.25 18.22 4.12
C ILE A 456 -12.28 17.26 3.53
N MET A 457 -13.48 17.75 3.20
CA MET A 457 -14.50 16.93 2.53
C MET A 457 -14.04 16.47 1.15
N LEU A 458 -13.30 17.32 0.42
CA LEU A 458 -12.72 16.99 -0.87
C LEU A 458 -11.68 15.86 -0.77
N LEU A 459 -10.80 15.91 0.24
CA LEU A 459 -9.86 14.82 0.52
C LEU A 459 -10.59 13.51 0.79
N LEU A 460 -11.62 13.52 1.64
CA LEU A 460 -12.42 12.34 1.96
C LEU A 460 -13.11 11.74 0.73
N GLY A 461 -13.71 12.57 -0.13
CA GLY A 461 -14.31 12.11 -1.39
C GLY A 461 -13.29 11.57 -2.39
N GLY A 462 -12.11 12.21 -2.47
CA GLY A 462 -10.98 11.73 -3.27
C GLY A 462 -10.46 10.36 -2.81
N PHE A 463 -10.39 10.13 -1.49
CA PHE A 463 -10.02 8.82 -0.95
C PHE A 463 -11.07 7.75 -1.24
N ALA A 464 -12.36 8.10 -1.23
CA ALA A 464 -13.42 7.16 -1.60
C ALA A 464 -13.32 6.75 -3.08
N LEU A 465 -13.05 7.71 -3.98
CA LEU A 465 -12.77 7.44 -5.39
C LEU A 465 -11.53 6.55 -5.57
N ALA A 466 -10.42 6.88 -4.93
CA ALA A 466 -9.18 6.11 -5.00
C ALA A 466 -9.34 4.69 -4.49
N SER A 467 -10.05 4.51 -3.36
CA SER A 467 -10.34 3.20 -2.78
C SER A 467 -11.21 2.35 -3.70
N ALA A 468 -12.28 2.92 -4.27
CA ALA A 468 -13.13 2.21 -5.22
C ALA A 468 -12.38 1.80 -6.50
N LEU A 469 -11.54 2.69 -7.06
CA LEU A 469 -10.75 2.42 -8.26
C LEU A 469 -9.67 1.35 -8.03
N SER A 470 -9.06 1.32 -6.84
CA SER A 470 -8.02 0.35 -6.47
C SER A 470 -8.60 -1.03 -6.19
N LYS A 471 -9.65 -1.11 -5.36
CA LYS A 471 -10.33 -2.37 -4.98
C LYS A 471 -10.84 -3.15 -6.19
N HIS A 472 -11.33 -2.44 -7.20
CA HIS A 472 -11.87 -3.05 -8.42
C HIS A 472 -10.85 -3.20 -9.57
N ASN A 473 -9.55 -3.06 -9.29
CA ASN A 473 -8.45 -3.17 -10.27
C ASN A 473 -8.56 -2.21 -11.48
N ILE A 474 -9.37 -1.15 -11.38
CA ILE A 474 -9.52 -0.15 -12.45
C ILE A 474 -8.25 0.68 -12.54
N ALA A 475 -7.70 1.09 -11.39
CA ALA A 475 -6.43 1.83 -11.31
C ALA A 475 -5.28 1.07 -11.98
N LYS A 476 -5.23 -0.27 -11.81
CA LYS A 476 -4.24 -1.13 -12.46
C LYS A 476 -4.38 -1.12 -13.98
N GLY A 477 -5.61 -1.16 -14.51
CA GLY A 477 -5.85 -1.09 -15.95
C GLY A 477 -5.47 0.26 -16.57
N VAL A 478 -5.78 1.37 -15.90
CA VAL A 478 -5.40 2.72 -16.36
C VAL A 478 -3.87 2.88 -16.31
N ALA A 479 -3.23 2.41 -15.24
CA ALA A 479 -1.78 2.40 -15.14
C ALA A 479 -1.13 1.60 -16.28
N SER A 480 -1.65 0.40 -16.61
CA SER A 480 -1.19 -0.39 -17.77
C SER A 480 -1.30 0.38 -19.08
N PHE A 481 -2.40 1.12 -19.28
CA PHE A 481 -2.60 1.88 -20.51
C PHE A 481 -1.60 3.03 -20.65
N VAL A 482 -1.43 3.83 -19.59
CA VAL A 482 -0.50 4.97 -19.58
C VAL A 482 0.95 4.49 -19.74
N LEU A 483 1.35 3.47 -18.99
CA LEU A 483 2.72 2.95 -19.02
C LEU A 483 3.04 2.20 -20.30
N GLY A 484 2.07 1.49 -20.88
CA GLY A 484 2.23 0.83 -22.18
C GLY A 484 2.62 1.81 -23.30
N LYS A 485 2.32 3.11 -23.14
CA LYS A 485 2.68 4.17 -24.09
C LYS A 485 3.98 4.92 -23.74
N ALA A 486 4.42 4.89 -22.48
CA ALA A 486 5.61 5.61 -21.99
C ALA A 486 6.94 4.90 -22.29
N GLY A 487 6.92 3.60 -22.59
CA GLY A 487 8.11 2.80 -22.88
C GLY A 487 8.82 2.28 -21.63
N SER A 488 10.07 1.80 -21.78
CA SER A 488 10.83 1.14 -20.70
C SER A 488 11.83 2.01 -19.97
N LYS A 489 12.09 3.25 -20.43
CA LYS A 489 13.08 4.15 -19.84
C LYS A 489 12.52 4.86 -18.59
N PRO A 490 13.15 4.75 -17.40
CA PRO A 490 12.68 5.38 -16.17
C PRO A 490 12.44 6.90 -16.28
N SER A 491 13.28 7.61 -17.03
CA SER A 491 13.14 9.05 -17.26
C SER A 491 11.90 9.41 -18.07
N MET A 492 11.52 8.58 -19.05
CA MET A 492 10.33 8.78 -19.88
C MET A 492 9.06 8.44 -19.11
N VAL A 493 9.11 7.40 -18.26
CA VAL A 493 8.01 7.03 -17.37
C VAL A 493 7.73 8.15 -16.36
N LEU A 494 8.78 8.71 -15.74
CA LEU A 494 8.64 9.89 -14.88
C LEU A 494 7.97 11.05 -15.61
N MET A 495 8.46 11.39 -16.81
CA MET A 495 7.90 12.50 -17.60
C MET A 495 6.44 12.27 -17.99
N ALA A 496 6.08 11.03 -18.38
CA ALA A 496 4.71 10.68 -18.71
C ALA A 496 3.77 10.82 -17.49
N LEU A 497 4.23 10.39 -16.31
CA LEU A 497 3.47 10.53 -15.06
C LEU A 497 3.34 11.99 -14.62
N MET A 498 4.39 12.79 -14.76
CA MET A 498 4.34 14.23 -14.51
C MET A 498 3.35 14.90 -15.45
N PHE A 499 3.40 14.61 -16.76
CA PHE A 499 2.45 15.16 -17.72
C PHE A 499 0.99 14.79 -17.41
N VAL A 500 0.71 13.52 -17.08
CA VAL A 500 -0.63 13.08 -16.67
C VAL A 500 -1.07 13.80 -15.40
N SER A 501 -0.17 13.98 -14.44
CA SER A 501 -0.42 14.72 -13.18
C SER A 501 -0.74 16.19 -13.45
N THR A 502 0.07 16.90 -14.24
CA THR A 502 -0.14 18.30 -14.61
C THR A 502 -1.45 18.48 -15.36
N PHE A 503 -1.70 17.64 -16.36
CA PHE A 503 -2.93 17.71 -17.15
C PHE A 503 -4.17 17.42 -16.29
N ALA A 504 -4.15 16.38 -15.46
CA ALA A 504 -5.26 16.09 -14.56
C ALA A 504 -5.50 17.24 -13.57
N SER A 505 -4.43 17.81 -13.01
CA SER A 505 -4.53 18.92 -12.05
C SER A 505 -5.01 20.23 -12.66
N MET A 506 -4.78 20.46 -13.96
CA MET A 506 -5.27 21.63 -14.70
C MET A 506 -6.79 21.67 -14.82
N TRP A 507 -7.46 20.51 -14.85
CA TRP A 507 -8.90 20.41 -15.12
C TRP A 507 -9.74 19.96 -13.92
N ILE A 508 -9.13 19.23 -12.99
CA ILE A 508 -9.83 18.68 -11.82
C ILE A 508 -9.59 19.59 -10.61
N SER A 509 -8.41 19.48 -9.99
CA SER A 509 -7.91 20.38 -8.96
C SER A 509 -6.55 19.90 -8.47
N ASN A 510 -5.80 20.81 -7.85
CA ASN A 510 -4.57 20.51 -7.12
C ASN A 510 -4.78 19.63 -5.86
N VAL A 511 -6.03 19.34 -5.45
CA VAL A 511 -6.33 18.48 -4.31
C VAL A 511 -6.69 17.05 -4.75
N ALA A 512 -7.58 16.90 -5.74
CA ALA A 512 -8.09 15.61 -6.14
C ALA A 512 -7.22 14.89 -7.19
N ALA A 513 -6.58 15.61 -8.11
CA ALA A 513 -5.73 15.01 -9.15
C ALA A 513 -4.54 14.20 -8.61
N PRO A 514 -3.78 14.64 -7.58
CA PRO A 514 -2.67 13.89 -7.02
C PRO A 514 -3.11 12.53 -6.46
N VAL A 515 -4.25 12.48 -5.77
CA VAL A 515 -4.80 11.25 -5.17
C VAL A 515 -5.04 10.19 -6.25
N LEU A 516 -5.59 10.61 -7.39
CA LEU A 516 -5.77 9.75 -8.55
C LEU A 516 -4.42 9.29 -9.12
N CYS A 517 -3.48 10.21 -9.31
CA CYS A 517 -2.17 9.90 -9.88
C CYS A 517 -1.33 8.96 -9.00
N PHE A 518 -1.37 9.14 -7.68
CA PHE A 518 -0.71 8.23 -6.73
C PHE A 518 -1.34 6.83 -6.75
N SER A 519 -2.65 6.74 -6.92
CA SER A 519 -3.35 5.46 -7.10
C SER A 519 -2.88 4.72 -8.36
N LEU A 520 -2.58 5.45 -9.44
CA LEU A 520 -2.06 4.87 -10.69
C LEU A 520 -0.64 4.32 -10.57
N ILE A 521 0.22 4.91 -9.73
CA ILE A 521 1.60 4.43 -9.58
C ILE A 521 1.79 3.37 -8.50
N THR A 522 0.79 3.15 -7.65
CA THR A 522 0.84 2.14 -6.57
C THR A 522 1.27 0.74 -7.07
N PRO A 523 0.78 0.23 -8.21
CA PRO A 523 1.24 -1.05 -8.76
C PRO A 523 2.74 -1.08 -9.13
N ILE A 524 3.31 0.07 -9.49
CA ILE A 524 4.74 0.22 -9.80
C ILE A 524 5.54 0.21 -8.49
N LEU A 525 5.11 1.02 -7.51
CA LEU A 525 5.76 1.13 -6.21
C LEU A 525 5.87 -0.21 -5.48
N ARG A 526 4.84 -1.07 -5.59
CA ARG A 526 4.83 -2.43 -4.98
C ARG A 526 5.93 -3.36 -5.50
N ASN A 527 6.45 -3.11 -6.70
CA ASN A 527 7.50 -3.93 -7.31
C ASN A 527 8.92 -3.36 -7.09
N LEU A 528 9.03 -2.15 -6.54
CA LEU A 528 10.32 -1.51 -6.30
C LEU A 528 10.87 -1.86 -4.91
N PRO A 529 12.20 -1.94 -4.74
CA PRO A 529 12.79 -2.21 -3.45
C PRO A 529 12.59 -1.04 -2.47
N HIS A 530 12.57 -1.39 -1.19
CA HIS A 530 12.42 -0.46 -0.07
C HIS A 530 13.50 0.63 -0.17
N LYS A 531 13.10 1.90 -0.09
CA LYS A 531 13.97 3.09 -0.23
C LYS A 531 14.60 3.32 -1.60
N SER A 532 14.09 2.69 -2.68
CA SER A 532 14.57 2.98 -4.04
C SER A 532 14.53 4.49 -4.32
N PRO A 533 15.64 5.08 -4.82
CA PRO A 533 15.64 6.47 -5.27
C PRO A 533 14.64 6.71 -6.41
N TYR A 534 14.34 5.70 -7.22
CA TYR A 534 13.36 5.82 -8.30
C TYR A 534 11.93 5.97 -7.77
N ALA A 535 11.53 5.21 -6.74
CA ALA A 535 10.22 5.35 -6.10
C ALA A 535 10.02 6.76 -5.54
N ARG A 536 11.03 7.30 -4.83
CA ARG A 536 11.04 8.66 -4.32
C ARG A 536 10.93 9.70 -5.43
N CYS A 537 11.66 9.49 -6.53
CA CYS A 537 11.62 10.35 -7.71
C CYS A 537 10.22 10.40 -8.36
N LEU A 538 9.57 9.25 -8.53
CA LEU A 538 8.20 9.16 -9.08
C LEU A 538 7.18 9.90 -8.21
N ILE A 539 7.22 9.67 -6.90
CA ILE A 539 6.28 10.27 -5.95
C ILE A 539 6.49 11.79 -5.90
N MET A 540 7.74 12.24 -5.80
CA MET A 540 8.07 13.67 -5.80
C MET A 540 7.67 14.34 -7.13
N GLY A 541 7.89 13.65 -8.25
CA GLY A 541 7.49 14.13 -9.58
C GLY A 541 6.00 14.40 -9.69
N ILE A 542 5.16 13.46 -9.25
CA ILE A 542 3.70 13.64 -9.27
C ILE A 542 3.28 14.80 -8.36
N ALA A 543 3.84 14.90 -7.16
CA ALA A 543 3.51 15.94 -6.20
C ALA A 543 3.80 17.35 -6.77
N MET A 544 5.01 17.52 -7.30
CA MET A 544 5.45 18.79 -7.87
C MET A 544 4.66 19.13 -9.14
N ALA A 545 4.51 18.16 -10.06
CA ALA A 545 3.73 18.34 -11.28
C ALA A 545 2.25 18.67 -11.02
N SER A 546 1.65 18.12 -9.96
CA SER A 546 0.30 18.50 -9.55
C SER A 546 0.23 19.95 -9.05
N ASN A 547 1.20 20.42 -8.27
CA ASN A 547 1.25 21.82 -7.86
C ASN A 547 1.41 22.75 -9.08
N VAL A 548 2.27 22.38 -10.04
CA VAL A 548 2.47 23.12 -11.30
C VAL A 548 1.21 23.11 -12.16
N GLY A 549 0.56 21.96 -12.34
CA GLY A 549 -0.70 21.86 -13.07
C GLY A 549 -1.82 22.69 -12.43
N GLY A 550 -1.80 22.84 -11.10
CA GLY A 550 -2.72 23.69 -10.35
C GLY A 550 -2.69 25.17 -10.73
N MET A 551 -1.61 25.68 -11.33
CA MET A 551 -1.54 27.08 -11.81
C MET A 551 -1.85 27.25 -13.30
N ALA A 552 -1.97 26.16 -14.07
CA ALA A 552 -2.19 26.20 -15.51
C ALA A 552 -3.55 26.81 -15.91
N SER A 553 -4.58 26.63 -15.08
CA SER A 553 -5.97 27.01 -15.39
C SER A 553 -6.58 27.89 -14.30
N PRO A 554 -7.42 28.88 -14.64
CA PRO A 554 -8.13 29.71 -13.66
C PRO A 554 -8.97 28.92 -12.66
N ILE A 555 -9.53 27.77 -13.08
CA ILE A 555 -10.40 26.92 -12.23
C ILE A 555 -9.65 25.84 -11.46
N ALA A 556 -8.38 25.58 -11.79
CA ALA A 556 -7.64 24.44 -11.25
C ALA A 556 -7.40 24.56 -9.74
N SER A 557 -7.29 25.78 -9.22
CA SER A 557 -7.02 26.01 -7.81
C SER A 557 -7.74 27.26 -7.29
N PRO A 558 -8.21 27.27 -6.03
CA PRO A 558 -8.91 28.41 -5.44
C PRO A 558 -8.12 29.72 -5.50
N GLN A 559 -6.79 29.67 -5.33
CA GLN A 559 -5.94 30.88 -5.42
C GLN A 559 -6.01 31.57 -6.79
N ASN A 560 -6.25 30.82 -7.87
CA ASN A 560 -6.37 31.40 -9.20
C ASN A 560 -7.73 32.10 -9.35
N ILE A 561 -8.81 31.50 -8.84
CA ILE A 561 -10.13 32.11 -8.80
C ILE A 561 -10.11 33.41 -7.97
N ILE A 562 -9.44 33.39 -6.81
CA ILE A 562 -9.26 34.58 -5.98
C ILE A 562 -8.51 35.67 -6.75
N ALA A 563 -7.45 35.31 -7.48
CA ALA A 563 -6.73 36.25 -8.33
C ALA A 563 -7.62 36.84 -9.44
N MET A 564 -8.44 36.03 -10.10
CA MET A 564 -9.40 36.48 -11.10
C MET A 564 -10.40 37.50 -10.53
N GLY A 565 -10.89 37.28 -9.31
CA GLY A 565 -11.79 38.22 -8.62
C GLY A 565 -11.09 39.48 -8.10
N THR A 566 -9.78 39.43 -7.91
CA THR A 566 -8.96 40.55 -7.41
C THR A 566 -8.50 41.47 -8.55
N ILE A 567 -8.33 40.93 -9.76
CA ILE A 567 -7.88 41.67 -10.94
C ILE A 567 -9.08 42.40 -11.59
N ASN A 568 -8.95 43.72 -11.83
CA ASN A 568 -9.97 44.52 -12.51
C ASN A 568 -9.38 45.29 -13.72
N PRO A 569 -9.85 45.06 -14.96
CA PRO A 569 -10.84 44.07 -15.38
C PRO A 569 -10.29 42.63 -15.30
N PRO A 570 -11.12 41.62 -14.95
CA PRO A 570 -10.68 40.23 -14.83
C PRO A 570 -10.11 39.74 -16.16
N PRO A 571 -9.00 38.99 -16.17
CA PRO A 571 -8.39 38.54 -17.40
C PRO A 571 -9.28 37.51 -18.08
N SER A 572 -9.21 37.41 -19.42
CA SER A 572 -9.93 36.34 -20.09
C SER A 572 -9.28 35.00 -19.79
N TRP A 573 -10.05 33.91 -19.93
CA TRP A 573 -9.52 32.55 -19.81
C TRP A 573 -8.36 32.30 -20.78
N LEU A 574 -8.43 32.88 -21.98
CA LEU A 574 -7.37 32.75 -22.98
C LEU A 574 -6.11 33.50 -22.54
N ASP A 575 -6.25 34.72 -21.99
CA ASP A 575 -5.10 35.48 -21.48
C ASP A 575 -4.38 34.71 -20.38
N TRP A 576 -5.13 34.08 -19.45
CA TRP A 576 -4.55 33.24 -18.41
C TRP A 576 -3.77 32.08 -19.00
N PHE A 577 -4.35 31.34 -19.95
CA PHE A 577 -3.68 30.18 -20.56
C PHE A 577 -2.44 30.56 -21.36
N MET A 578 -2.49 31.66 -22.11
CA MET A 578 -1.34 32.13 -22.88
C MET A 578 -0.16 32.47 -22.00
N ILE A 579 -0.40 32.94 -20.77
CA ILE A 579 0.63 33.22 -19.77
C ILE A 579 1.05 31.95 -19.02
N ALA A 580 0.08 31.19 -18.49
CA ALA A 580 0.32 30.11 -17.55
C ALA A 580 0.87 28.84 -18.21
N LEU A 581 0.39 28.44 -19.40
CA LEU A 581 0.81 27.20 -20.05
C LEU A 581 2.31 27.18 -20.41
N PRO A 582 2.88 28.22 -21.04
CA PRO A 582 4.32 28.23 -21.32
C PRO A 582 5.16 28.19 -20.04
N VAL A 583 4.72 28.90 -18.99
CA VAL A 583 5.39 28.90 -17.68
C VAL A 583 5.36 27.50 -17.06
N VAL A 584 4.19 26.86 -17.02
CA VAL A 584 3.99 25.50 -16.49
C VAL A 584 4.85 24.48 -17.22
N ILE A 585 4.89 24.51 -18.55
CA ILE A 585 5.71 23.57 -19.34
C ILE A 585 7.20 23.73 -19.02
N VAL A 586 7.69 24.96 -18.94
CA VAL A 586 9.11 25.22 -18.62
C VAL A 586 9.44 24.78 -17.20
N ILE A 587 8.54 25.03 -16.24
CA ILE A 587 8.72 24.58 -14.84
C ILE A 587 8.73 23.05 -14.78
N ASP A 588 7.77 22.37 -15.41
CA ASP A 588 7.68 20.90 -15.37
C ASP A 588 8.92 20.23 -15.98
N ILE A 589 9.40 20.72 -17.13
CA ILE A 589 10.62 20.20 -17.77
C ILE A 589 11.83 20.44 -16.86
N SER A 590 11.91 21.60 -16.21
CA SER A 590 13.01 21.95 -15.30
C SER A 590 12.99 21.10 -14.03
N ILE A 591 11.81 20.86 -13.46
CA ILE A 591 11.62 19.97 -12.30
C ILE A 591 11.96 18.53 -12.68
N TRP A 592 11.53 18.07 -13.86
CA TRP A 592 11.88 16.74 -14.36
C TRP A 592 13.41 16.57 -14.44
N ALA A 593 14.13 17.55 -14.99
CA ALA A 593 15.60 17.52 -15.05
C ALA A 593 16.24 17.55 -13.65
N LEU A 594 15.72 18.38 -12.74
CA LEU A 594 16.18 18.46 -11.35
C LEU A 594 16.02 17.11 -10.63
N LEU A 595 14.86 16.47 -10.74
CA LEU A 595 14.58 15.19 -10.09
C LEU A 595 15.49 14.07 -10.60
N LEU A 596 15.78 14.06 -11.91
CA LEU A 596 16.76 13.14 -12.48
C LEU A 596 18.18 13.39 -11.95
N ALA A 597 18.56 14.65 -11.76
CA ALA A 597 19.88 15.02 -11.23
C ALA A 597 20.05 14.66 -9.73
N VAL A 598 19.00 14.86 -8.93
CA VAL A 598 18.98 14.61 -7.48
C VAL A 598 18.91 13.11 -7.18
N TYR A 599 17.94 12.40 -7.76
CA TYR A 599 17.69 11.00 -7.40
C TYR A 599 18.45 9.99 -8.28
N ARG A 600 18.94 10.40 -9.47
CA ARG A 600 19.73 9.58 -10.41
C ARG A 600 19.19 8.13 -10.54
N PRO A 601 17.95 7.95 -11.05
CA PRO A 601 17.38 6.61 -11.18
C PRO A 601 18.23 5.76 -12.13
N LYS A 602 18.77 4.64 -11.62
CA LYS A 602 19.60 3.71 -12.41
C LYS A 602 18.72 2.85 -13.31
N GLU A 603 19.16 2.59 -14.54
CA GLU A 603 18.48 1.68 -15.47
C GLU A 603 18.30 0.27 -14.89
N SER A 604 19.20 -0.18 -14.01
CA SER A 604 19.13 -1.48 -13.34
C SER A 604 18.01 -1.60 -12.29
N GLU A 605 17.49 -0.48 -11.77
CA GLU A 605 16.34 -0.45 -10.86
C GLU A 605 15.01 -0.37 -11.61
N GLY A 606 15.06 -0.06 -12.91
CA GLY A 606 13.96 -0.15 -13.85
C GLY A 606 14.08 -1.43 -14.68
N THR A 607 13.99 -2.60 -14.04
CA THR A 607 13.59 -3.79 -14.81
C THR A 607 12.22 -3.45 -15.38
N ALA A 608 12.10 -3.58 -16.71
CA ALA A 608 10.98 -3.16 -17.54
C ALA A 608 9.62 -3.16 -16.81
N PRO A 609 8.69 -2.22 -17.11
CA PRO A 609 7.31 -2.37 -16.64
C PRO A 609 6.95 -3.84 -16.89
N PRO A 610 6.66 -4.65 -15.84
CA PRO A 610 6.58 -6.09 -15.97
C PRO A 610 5.76 -6.42 -17.20
N GLU A 611 6.09 -7.48 -17.96
CA GLU A 611 5.39 -7.84 -19.21
C GLU A 611 3.85 -7.76 -19.11
N ILE A 612 3.33 -7.88 -17.88
CA ILE A 612 1.99 -7.52 -17.37
C ILE A 612 1.42 -6.17 -17.89
N PHE A 613 2.21 -5.12 -18.09
CA PHE A 613 1.76 -3.81 -18.56
C PHE A 613 1.80 -3.66 -20.10
N SER A 614 2.49 -4.56 -20.80
CA SER A 614 2.60 -4.55 -22.27
C SER A 614 1.36 -5.17 -22.95
N ARG A 615 0.59 -5.98 -22.22
CA ARG A 615 -0.78 -6.34 -22.59
C ARG A 615 -1.74 -5.41 -21.85
N SER A 616 -2.58 -4.66 -22.58
CA SER A 616 -3.57 -3.83 -21.90
C SER A 616 -4.51 -4.73 -21.10
N HIS A 617 -4.55 -4.56 -19.79
CA HIS A 617 -5.45 -5.28 -18.89
C HIS A 617 -6.92 -5.25 -19.39
N PHE A 618 -7.32 -4.17 -20.07
CA PHE A 618 -8.62 -4.00 -20.69
C PHE A 618 -8.84 -4.82 -21.99
N ARG A 619 -7.80 -5.33 -22.65
CA ARG A 619 -7.93 -6.24 -23.80
C ARG A 619 -8.31 -7.66 -23.38
N ASP A 620 -7.75 -8.10 -22.25
CA ASP A 620 -7.90 -9.47 -21.78
C ASP A 620 -9.10 -9.62 -20.82
N HIS A 621 -9.58 -8.52 -20.20
CA HIS A 621 -10.77 -8.49 -19.34
C HIS A 621 -11.68 -7.29 -19.68
N PRO A 622 -12.87 -7.52 -20.30
CA PRO A 622 -13.85 -6.46 -20.50
C PRO A 622 -14.39 -5.93 -19.16
N LEU A 623 -14.75 -4.64 -19.15
CA LEU A 623 -15.21 -3.94 -17.94
C LEU A 623 -16.48 -4.56 -17.37
N ASP A 624 -16.47 -4.84 -16.07
CA ASP A 624 -17.64 -5.35 -15.33
C ASP A 624 -18.68 -4.25 -15.09
N ARG A 625 -19.95 -4.61 -14.88
CA ARG A 625 -21.05 -3.66 -14.59
C ARG A 625 -20.75 -2.81 -13.36
N LYS A 626 -20.10 -3.38 -12.34
CA LYS A 626 -19.64 -2.64 -11.15
C LYS A 626 -18.54 -1.63 -11.50
N GLN A 627 -17.62 -1.98 -12.39
CA GLN A 627 -16.56 -1.07 -12.84
C GLN A 627 -17.11 0.07 -13.68
N TYR A 628 -18.11 -0.19 -14.54
CA TYR A 628 -18.82 0.86 -15.27
C TYR A 628 -19.55 1.83 -14.34
N PHE A 629 -20.20 1.33 -13.28
CA PHE A 629 -20.82 2.19 -12.28
C PHE A 629 -19.79 3.08 -11.58
N ILE A 630 -18.64 2.51 -11.16
CA ILE A 630 -17.56 3.28 -10.53
C ILE A 630 -17.01 4.35 -11.47
N LEU A 631 -16.76 4.00 -12.73
CA LEU A 631 -16.33 4.95 -13.76
C LEU A 631 -17.38 6.04 -14.02
N ALA A 632 -18.66 5.68 -14.08
CA ALA A 632 -19.75 6.64 -14.27
C ALA A 632 -19.86 7.62 -13.11
N VAL A 633 -19.87 7.14 -11.86
CA VAL A 633 -19.89 8.00 -10.66
C VAL A 633 -18.65 8.88 -10.61
N SER A 634 -17.48 8.34 -10.96
CA SER A 634 -16.24 9.11 -11.00
C SER A 634 -16.29 10.20 -12.06
N ALA A 635 -16.74 9.88 -13.27
CA ALA A 635 -16.90 10.84 -14.37
C ALA A 635 -17.95 11.92 -14.06
N VAL A 636 -19.07 11.54 -13.42
CA VAL A 636 -20.10 12.49 -12.96
C VAL A 636 -19.55 13.41 -11.87
N THR A 637 -18.82 12.86 -10.89
CA THR A 637 -18.20 13.66 -9.82
C THR A 637 -17.19 14.65 -10.39
N ILE A 638 -16.35 14.21 -11.33
CA ILE A 638 -15.38 15.07 -12.02
C ILE A 638 -16.12 16.14 -12.85
N GLY A 639 -17.17 15.75 -13.59
CA GLY A 639 -17.97 16.70 -14.36
C GLY A 639 -18.67 17.76 -13.49
N LEU A 640 -19.15 17.36 -12.30
CA LEU A 640 -19.71 18.27 -11.31
C LEU A 640 -18.64 19.23 -10.75
N TRP A 641 -17.42 18.75 -10.46
CA TRP A 641 -16.31 19.61 -10.06
C TRP A 641 -15.92 20.61 -11.16
N CYS A 642 -15.89 20.19 -12.43
CA CYS A 642 -15.66 21.10 -13.55
C CYS A 642 -16.77 22.15 -13.70
N ALA A 643 -18.01 21.82 -13.35
CA ALA A 643 -19.18 22.70 -13.47
C ALA A 643 -19.53 23.46 -12.18
N GLU A 644 -18.71 23.35 -11.13
CA GLU A 644 -19.02 23.89 -9.81
C GLU A 644 -19.32 25.39 -9.82
N SER A 645 -18.53 26.20 -10.54
CA SER A 645 -18.75 27.64 -10.68
C SER A 645 -20.12 28.03 -11.26
N SER A 646 -20.76 27.15 -12.04
CA SER A 646 -22.12 27.37 -12.56
C SER A 646 -23.23 26.86 -11.63
N LEU A 647 -22.85 26.03 -10.65
CA LEU A 647 -23.74 25.32 -9.73
C LEU A 647 -23.63 25.80 -8.28
N GLU A 648 -22.84 26.86 -8.02
CA GLU A 648 -22.61 27.43 -6.68
C GLU A 648 -23.92 27.72 -5.93
N TRP A 649 -24.95 28.23 -6.63
CA TRP A 649 -26.25 28.54 -6.03
C TRP A 649 -27.02 27.33 -5.50
N PHE A 650 -26.74 26.13 -6.01
CA PHE A 650 -27.43 24.88 -5.63
C PHE A 650 -26.57 24.00 -4.75
N VAL A 651 -25.30 23.78 -5.13
CA VAL A 651 -24.41 22.83 -4.46
C VAL A 651 -23.55 23.50 -3.37
N GLY A 652 -23.40 24.82 -3.41
CA GLY A 652 -22.50 25.57 -2.55
C GLY A 652 -21.05 25.42 -3.02
N ASP A 653 -20.25 24.67 -2.25
CA ASP A 653 -18.80 24.50 -2.45
C ASP A 653 -18.46 23.09 -2.98
N MET A 654 -17.34 22.95 -3.70
CA MET A 654 -16.75 21.69 -4.18
C MET A 654 -16.71 20.56 -3.13
N GLY A 655 -16.58 20.91 -1.85
CA GLY A 655 -16.60 19.94 -0.74
C GLY A 655 -17.91 19.16 -0.63
N VAL A 656 -19.04 19.74 -1.01
CA VAL A 656 -20.35 19.06 -0.99
C VAL A 656 -20.44 18.04 -2.13
N ILE A 657 -19.89 18.36 -3.31
CA ILE A 657 -19.80 17.42 -4.45
C ILE A 657 -18.99 16.18 -4.06
N ALA A 658 -17.96 16.34 -3.22
CA ALA A 658 -17.13 15.23 -2.75
C ALA A 658 -17.88 14.19 -1.90
N ILE A 659 -19.08 14.53 -1.39
CA ILE A 659 -19.97 13.60 -0.68
C ILE A 659 -20.64 12.62 -1.66
N VAL A 660 -20.83 12.99 -2.93
CA VAL A 660 -21.47 12.16 -3.96
C VAL A 660 -20.81 10.79 -4.10
N PRO A 661 -19.49 10.66 -4.34
CA PRO A 661 -18.85 9.35 -4.43
C PRO A 661 -18.87 8.58 -3.11
N ILE A 662 -18.84 9.27 -1.96
CA ILE A 662 -18.97 8.63 -0.64
C ILE A 662 -20.34 7.95 -0.53
N VAL A 663 -21.41 8.70 -0.73
CA VAL A 663 -22.78 8.17 -0.65
C VAL A 663 -23.02 7.11 -1.72
N ALA A 664 -22.54 7.31 -2.94
CA ALA A 664 -22.71 6.37 -4.03
C ALA A 664 -21.97 5.04 -3.76
N PHE A 665 -20.71 5.06 -3.32
CA PHE A 665 -19.94 3.83 -3.14
C PHE A 665 -20.27 3.10 -1.84
N PHE A 666 -20.45 3.82 -0.73
CA PHE A 666 -20.82 3.21 0.55
C PHE A 666 -22.31 2.85 0.59
N GLY A 667 -23.18 3.65 -0.02
CA GLY A 667 -24.62 3.38 -0.09
C GLY A 667 -24.97 2.19 -0.99
N THR A 668 -24.21 1.94 -2.07
CA THR A 668 -24.41 0.78 -2.94
C THR A 668 -23.68 -0.48 -2.47
N GLY A 669 -22.90 -0.40 -1.39
CA GLY A 669 -22.11 -1.53 -0.87
C GLY A 669 -20.89 -1.91 -1.72
N ILE A 670 -20.49 -1.06 -2.67
CA ILE A 670 -19.23 -1.21 -3.42
C ILE A 670 -18.04 -1.08 -2.46
N LEU A 671 -18.12 -0.09 -1.57
CA LEU A 671 -17.25 0.06 -0.42
C LEU A 671 -18.01 -0.35 0.85
N THR A 672 -17.39 -1.18 1.68
CA THR A 672 -17.94 -1.68 2.95
C THR A 672 -17.48 -0.82 4.13
N LYS A 673 -18.03 -1.06 5.31
CA LYS A 673 -17.56 -0.42 6.56
C LYS A 673 -16.08 -0.70 6.82
N ASP A 674 -15.60 -1.88 6.45
CA ASP A 674 -14.18 -2.23 6.55
C ASP A 674 -13.35 -1.39 5.59
N ASP A 675 -13.87 -1.09 4.39
CA ASP A 675 -13.21 -0.18 3.46
C ASP A 675 -13.23 1.28 3.94
N TRP A 676 -14.28 1.73 4.64
CA TRP A 676 -14.29 3.06 5.27
C TRP A 676 -13.20 3.14 6.34
N ASN A 677 -13.12 2.08 7.15
CA ASN A 677 -12.11 1.91 8.17
C ASN A 677 -10.71 1.63 7.60
N SER A 678 -10.55 1.18 6.35
CA SER A 678 -9.23 1.11 5.71
C SER A 678 -8.89 2.40 4.98
N MET A 679 -9.88 3.07 4.38
CA MET A 679 -9.75 4.33 3.66
C MET A 679 -9.24 5.43 4.59
N LEU A 680 -9.80 5.52 5.80
CA LEU A 680 -9.37 6.45 6.85
C LEU A 680 -8.13 5.98 7.64
N TRP A 681 -7.56 4.79 7.37
CA TRP A 681 -6.60 4.19 8.30
C TRP A 681 -5.43 3.38 7.71
N SER A 682 -5.33 3.05 6.42
CA SER A 682 -4.07 2.52 5.84
C SER A 682 -4.11 2.35 4.32
N GLY A 683 -2.95 2.57 3.70
CA GLY A 683 -2.64 2.06 2.36
C GLY A 683 -2.98 0.58 2.23
N GLU A 684 -3.58 0.23 1.10
CA GLU A 684 -4.14 -1.08 0.79
C GLU A 684 -3.05 -2.17 0.72
N LEU A 685 -3.18 -3.23 1.53
CA LEU A 685 -3.40 -4.62 1.07
C LEU A 685 -3.41 -5.58 2.27
N VAL A 686 -4.58 -6.04 2.70
CA VAL A 686 -4.68 -7.27 3.53
C VAL A 686 -5.61 -8.24 2.83
N LEU A 687 -5.00 -9.33 2.35
CA LEU A 687 -5.66 -10.56 1.97
C LEU A 687 -6.56 -11.04 3.12
N HIS A 688 -7.79 -11.37 2.75
CA HIS A 688 -8.72 -12.18 3.54
C HIS A 688 -8.01 -13.38 4.20
N LEU A 689 -7.96 -13.39 5.52
CA LEU A 689 -8.48 -14.53 6.27
C LEU A 689 -8.88 -14.09 7.68
N SER A 690 -10.15 -14.38 7.99
CA SER A 690 -10.84 -14.09 9.23
C SER A 690 -10.05 -14.50 10.49
N CYS A 691 -10.36 -13.78 11.58
CA CYS A 691 -10.06 -14.09 12.99
C CYS A 691 -8.79 -13.43 13.58
N TYR A 692 -8.90 -12.15 13.96
CA TYR A 692 -8.30 -11.60 15.19
C TYR A 692 -9.02 -10.28 15.55
N LEU A 693 -10.03 -10.40 16.42
CA LEU A 693 -10.71 -9.28 17.05
C LEU A 693 -9.80 -8.68 18.14
N GLU A 694 -9.98 -7.39 18.39
CA GLU A 694 -9.45 -6.57 19.52
C GLU A 694 -8.04 -5.96 19.36
N ALA A 695 -6.96 -6.69 19.07
CA ALA A 695 -5.59 -6.11 19.11
C ALA A 695 -5.12 -5.44 17.79
N ALA A 696 -5.65 -5.84 16.63
CA ALA A 696 -5.35 -5.20 15.34
C ALA A 696 -5.96 -3.79 15.24
N MET A 697 -6.99 -3.52 16.04
CA MET A 697 -7.75 -2.27 15.97
C MET A 697 -6.92 -1.08 16.43
N TRP A 698 -5.90 -1.23 17.30
CA TRP A 698 -5.22 -0.07 17.91
C TRP A 698 -3.93 0.39 17.23
N LEU A 699 -3.23 -0.44 16.45
CA LEU A 699 -1.97 -0.05 15.79
C LEU A 699 -2.09 0.28 14.30
N ILE A 700 -3.26 0.03 13.71
CA ILE A 700 -3.63 0.47 12.36
C ILE A 700 -4.09 1.95 12.40
N HIS A 701 -4.12 2.58 13.57
CA HIS A 701 -4.74 3.89 13.80
C HIS A 701 -4.01 5.13 13.17
N SER A 702 -2.93 4.98 12.37
CA SER A 702 -1.90 6.03 12.23
C SER A 702 -1.85 6.84 10.93
N TYR A 703 -2.36 6.37 9.78
CA TYR A 703 -1.89 6.97 8.50
C TYR A 703 -2.80 8.02 7.84
N LEU A 704 -4.10 7.77 7.60
CA LEU A 704 -4.95 8.82 7.00
C LEU A 704 -5.35 9.93 8.01
N ARG A 705 -5.35 9.61 9.32
CA ARG A 705 -5.46 10.63 10.40
C ARG A 705 -4.39 11.71 10.24
N THR A 706 -3.18 11.36 9.81
CA THR A 706 -2.06 12.31 9.71
C THR A 706 -2.31 13.35 8.62
N VAL A 707 -2.75 12.97 7.42
CA VAL A 707 -3.03 13.92 6.33
C VAL A 707 -4.17 14.86 6.70
N VAL A 708 -5.29 14.31 7.16
CA VAL A 708 -6.45 15.13 7.52
C VAL A 708 -6.10 16.05 8.69
N MET A 709 -5.41 15.55 9.73
CA MET A 709 -4.95 16.38 10.86
C MET A 709 -3.93 17.43 10.45
N LEU A 710 -2.98 17.08 9.57
CA LEU A 710 -1.97 18.00 9.03
C LEU A 710 -2.64 19.10 8.19
N ALA A 711 -3.64 18.76 7.38
CA ALA A 711 -4.41 19.71 6.58
C ALA A 711 -5.21 20.64 7.50
N MET A 712 -5.91 20.08 8.49
CA MET A 712 -6.67 20.85 9.46
C MET A 712 -5.77 21.81 10.26
N GLY A 713 -4.59 21.36 10.72
CA GLY A 713 -3.62 22.21 11.41
C GLY A 713 -3.06 23.31 10.53
N GLY A 714 -2.75 23.03 9.26
CA GLY A 714 -2.30 24.03 8.28
C GLY A 714 -3.39 25.07 7.96
N ILE A 715 -4.64 24.65 7.79
CA ILE A 715 -5.79 25.54 7.58
C ILE A 715 -6.02 26.42 8.83
N ALA A 716 -5.97 25.83 10.02
CA ALA A 716 -6.10 26.57 11.29
C ALA A 716 -5.00 27.64 11.44
N LEU A 717 -3.74 27.30 11.12
CA LEU A 717 -2.63 28.27 11.13
C LEU A 717 -2.89 29.40 10.13
N GLY A 718 -3.27 29.05 8.89
CA GLY A 718 -3.56 30.03 7.86
C GLY A 718 -4.68 31.01 8.26
N LYS A 719 -5.81 30.50 8.77
CA LYS A 719 -6.94 31.32 9.20
C LYS A 719 -6.60 32.18 10.44
N ALA A 720 -5.72 31.69 11.31
CA ALA A 720 -5.17 32.48 12.40
C ALA A 720 -4.32 33.65 11.88
N VAL A 721 -3.46 33.41 10.89
CA VAL A 721 -2.63 34.46 10.26
C VAL A 721 -3.51 35.52 9.58
N GLU A 722 -4.55 35.10 8.84
CA GLU A 722 -5.53 35.98 8.21
C GLU A 722 -6.24 36.88 9.24
N SER A 723 -6.81 36.28 10.28
CA SER A 723 -7.59 37.01 11.29
C SER A 723 -6.75 37.85 12.26
N SER A 724 -5.48 37.49 12.48
CA SER A 724 -4.59 38.20 13.41
C SER A 724 -4.18 39.60 12.96
N GLY A 725 -4.37 39.95 11.68
CA GLY A 725 -3.88 41.20 11.11
C GLY A 725 -2.36 41.29 10.97
N LEU A 726 -1.63 40.18 11.16
CA LEU A 726 -0.16 40.12 11.04
C LEU A 726 0.32 40.54 9.66
N LEU A 727 -0.36 40.08 8.61
CA LEU A 727 0.07 40.33 7.24
C LEU A 727 -0.20 41.78 6.78
N ALA A 728 -1.24 42.43 7.29
CA ALA A 728 -1.49 43.85 7.03
C ALA A 728 -0.35 44.72 7.60
N GLU A 729 0.14 44.39 8.80
CA GLU A 729 1.24 45.08 9.48
C GLU A 729 2.58 44.92 8.76
N ILE A 730 2.90 43.67 8.37
CA ILE A 730 4.09 43.35 7.59
C ILE A 730 4.07 44.15 6.28
N THR A 731 2.90 44.27 5.66
CA THR A 731 2.75 45.04 4.42
C THR A 731 2.97 46.53 4.62
N GLN A 732 2.34 47.14 5.62
CA GLN A 732 2.51 48.57 5.90
C GLN A 732 3.97 48.92 6.24
N SER A 733 4.70 48.01 6.87
CA SER A 733 6.13 48.18 7.17
C SER A 733 7.02 48.12 5.91
N ILE A 734 6.66 47.29 4.93
CA ILE A 734 7.45 47.09 3.71
C ILE A 734 7.10 48.13 2.63
N ALA A 735 5.82 48.53 2.51
CA ALA A 735 5.30 49.48 1.53
C ALA A 735 6.15 50.76 1.31
N PRO A 736 6.57 51.51 2.35
CA PRO A 736 7.34 52.74 2.15
C PRO A 736 8.75 52.52 1.56
N HIS A 737 9.32 51.32 1.73
CA HIS A 737 10.64 50.98 1.18
C HIS A 737 10.59 50.62 -0.31
N LEU A 738 9.40 50.44 -0.89
CA LEU A 738 9.19 49.94 -2.24
C LEU A 738 8.94 51.05 -3.29
N VAL A 739 8.69 52.28 -2.86
CA VAL A 739 8.26 53.40 -3.72
C VAL A 739 9.32 53.79 -4.78
N ASN A 740 10.60 53.53 -4.53
CA ASN A 740 11.71 53.90 -5.42
C ASN A 740 12.19 52.76 -6.36
N LEU A 741 11.55 51.59 -6.32
CA LEU A 741 11.97 50.42 -7.09
C LEU A 741 11.14 50.26 -8.37
N SER A 742 11.76 49.74 -9.45
CA SER A 742 11.01 49.46 -10.69
C SER A 742 10.04 48.29 -10.50
N THR A 743 8.98 48.24 -11.30
CA THR A 743 7.92 47.22 -11.23
C THR A 743 8.45 45.79 -11.27
N PHE A 744 9.52 45.54 -12.03
CA PHE A 744 10.20 44.23 -12.06
C PHE A 744 10.89 43.88 -10.73
N HIS A 745 11.59 44.82 -10.10
CA HIS A 745 12.25 44.58 -8.80
C HIS A 745 11.21 44.37 -7.69
N CYS A 746 10.14 45.16 -7.70
CA CYS A 746 9.01 44.97 -6.78
C CYS A 746 8.38 43.59 -6.98
N LEU A 747 8.11 43.20 -8.22
CA LEU A 747 7.58 41.87 -8.54
C LEU A 747 8.50 40.75 -8.04
N ALA A 748 9.81 40.86 -8.27
CA ALA A 748 10.80 39.87 -7.83
C ALA A 748 10.85 39.73 -6.30
N ILE A 749 10.85 40.86 -5.57
CA ILE A 749 10.85 40.86 -4.10
C ILE A 749 9.54 40.27 -3.56
N PHE A 750 8.38 40.73 -4.05
CA PHE A 750 7.08 40.25 -3.57
C PHE A 750 6.86 38.77 -3.89
N SER A 751 7.19 38.33 -5.10
CA SER A 751 7.11 36.91 -5.46
C SER A 751 8.09 36.07 -4.63
N GLY A 752 9.28 36.59 -4.30
CA GLY A 752 10.19 35.91 -3.37
C GLY A 752 9.63 35.78 -1.96
N ILE A 753 8.97 36.83 -1.45
CA ILE A 753 8.25 36.79 -0.17
C ILE A 753 7.08 35.80 -0.24
N VAL A 754 6.30 35.80 -1.33
CA VAL A 754 5.22 34.84 -1.56
C VAL A 754 5.78 33.42 -1.51
N LEU A 755 6.84 33.12 -2.27
CA LEU A 755 7.50 31.80 -2.27
C LEU A 755 7.87 31.36 -0.85
N LEU A 756 8.48 32.26 -0.07
CA LEU A 756 8.87 31.96 1.30
C LEU A 756 7.65 31.70 2.19
N VAL A 757 6.69 32.61 2.24
CA VAL A 757 5.53 32.54 3.14
C VAL A 757 4.60 31.36 2.78
N THR A 758 4.32 31.19 1.49
CA THR A 758 3.44 30.10 0.99
C THR A 758 4.13 28.72 0.99
N SER A 759 5.43 28.65 1.31
CA SER A 759 6.07 27.38 1.65
C SER A 759 5.71 26.89 3.06
N PHE A 760 5.22 27.76 3.95
CA PHE A 760 4.82 27.41 5.32
C PHE A 760 3.30 27.42 5.55
N ILE A 761 2.56 28.12 4.69
CA ILE A 761 1.10 28.27 4.77
C ILE A 761 0.47 27.68 3.50
N SER A 762 -0.77 27.19 3.60
CA SER A 762 -1.54 26.73 2.43
C SER A 762 -1.61 27.80 1.32
N HIS A 763 -1.39 27.39 0.07
CA HIS A 763 -1.43 28.26 -1.12
C HIS A 763 -2.69 29.14 -1.21
N THR A 764 -3.85 28.56 -0.91
CA THR A 764 -5.14 29.27 -0.96
C THR A 764 -5.22 30.37 0.11
N VAL A 765 -4.76 30.08 1.32
CA VAL A 765 -4.76 31.07 2.40
C VAL A 765 -3.72 32.15 2.14
N GLY A 766 -2.55 31.78 1.61
CA GLY A 766 -1.55 32.72 1.14
C GLY A 766 -2.12 33.70 0.11
N ALA A 767 -2.87 33.21 -0.86
CA ALA A 767 -3.49 34.04 -1.90
C ALA A 767 -4.56 35.00 -1.36
N LEU A 768 -5.46 34.53 -0.47
CA LEU A 768 -6.48 35.39 0.15
C LEU A 768 -5.89 36.62 0.82
N ILE A 769 -4.70 36.47 1.42
CA ILE A 769 -4.10 37.53 2.19
C ILE A 769 -3.15 38.37 1.33
N ILE A 770 -2.29 37.72 0.55
CA ILE A 770 -1.22 38.42 -0.18
C ILE A 770 -1.74 39.15 -1.42
N LEU A 771 -2.76 38.62 -2.12
CA LEU A 771 -3.20 39.24 -3.38
C LEU A 771 -3.81 40.64 -3.20
N PRO A 772 -4.69 40.92 -2.20
CA PRO A 772 -5.18 42.28 -1.95
C PRO A 772 -4.07 43.28 -1.60
N ILE A 773 -3.07 42.81 -0.85
CA ILE A 773 -1.87 43.57 -0.51
C ILE A 773 -1.08 43.94 -1.78
N VAL A 774 -0.85 42.95 -2.64
CA VAL A 774 -0.12 43.13 -3.90
C VAL A 774 -0.82 44.14 -4.80
N VAL A 775 -2.16 44.17 -4.83
CA VAL A 775 -2.93 45.21 -5.55
C VAL A 775 -2.64 46.61 -5.01
N GLN A 776 -2.74 46.81 -3.69
CA GLN A 776 -2.52 48.13 -3.08
C GLN A 776 -1.11 48.66 -3.34
N VAL A 777 -0.12 47.77 -3.23
CA VAL A 777 1.27 48.12 -3.52
C VAL A 777 1.45 48.41 -5.02
N ALA A 778 0.87 47.60 -5.91
CA ALA A 778 0.97 47.79 -7.35
C ALA A 778 0.41 49.14 -7.80
N HIS A 779 -0.68 49.61 -7.20
CA HIS A 779 -1.24 50.95 -7.47
C HIS A 779 -0.38 52.10 -6.94
N SER A 780 0.47 51.82 -5.95
CA SER A 780 1.37 52.82 -5.34
C SER A 780 2.70 52.96 -6.09
N LEU A 781 2.96 52.13 -7.12
CA LEU A 781 4.18 52.18 -7.92
C LEU A 781 4.13 53.26 -9.01
N PRO A 782 5.29 53.78 -9.45
CA PRO A 782 5.36 54.77 -10.53
C PRO A 782 4.80 54.29 -11.89
N ASP A 783 4.96 53.00 -12.21
CA ASP A 783 4.32 52.32 -13.36
C ASP A 783 3.38 51.22 -12.85
N PRO A 784 2.10 51.52 -12.62
CA PRO A 784 1.16 50.60 -11.98
C PRO A 784 0.80 49.47 -12.94
N ARG A 785 1.23 48.23 -12.60
CA ARG A 785 0.85 46.99 -13.31
C ARG A 785 0.23 45.97 -12.36
N PRO A 786 -0.93 46.29 -11.75
CA PRO A 786 -1.59 45.41 -10.78
C PRO A 786 -1.92 44.03 -11.36
N ARG A 787 -2.31 43.92 -12.64
CA ARG A 787 -2.67 42.63 -13.24
C ARG A 787 -1.47 41.69 -13.27
N THR A 788 -0.32 42.19 -13.73
CA THR A 788 0.94 41.44 -13.75
C THR A 788 1.36 40.99 -12.36
N MET A 789 1.29 41.89 -11.36
CA MET A 789 1.74 41.57 -10.00
C MET A 789 0.85 40.54 -9.31
N VAL A 790 -0.48 40.67 -9.44
CA VAL A 790 -1.44 39.74 -8.85
C VAL A 790 -1.35 38.36 -9.51
N MET A 791 -1.27 38.30 -10.85
CA MET A 791 -1.10 37.05 -11.59
C MET A 791 0.18 36.33 -11.18
N ALA A 792 1.32 37.03 -11.19
CA ALA A 792 2.60 36.45 -10.78
C ALA A 792 2.58 35.96 -9.32
N ALA A 793 1.95 36.71 -8.40
CA ALA A 793 1.80 36.29 -7.02
C ALA A 793 0.90 35.04 -6.89
N ALA A 794 -0.16 34.93 -7.67
CA ALA A 794 -1.05 33.77 -7.68
C ALA A 794 -0.35 32.50 -8.22
N LEU A 795 0.39 32.63 -9.34
CA LEU A 795 1.23 31.55 -9.86
C LEU A 795 2.29 31.13 -8.84
N MET A 796 2.91 32.11 -8.17
CA MET A 796 3.95 31.84 -7.18
C MET A 796 3.41 31.18 -5.91
N CYS A 797 2.17 31.47 -5.49
CA CYS A 797 1.52 30.74 -4.40
C CYS A 797 1.50 29.23 -4.72
N SER A 798 1.17 28.85 -5.96
CA SER A 798 1.19 27.44 -6.40
C SER A 798 2.61 26.89 -6.55
N GLY A 799 3.57 27.74 -6.93
CA GLY A 799 4.98 27.40 -7.08
C GLY A 799 5.75 27.18 -5.77
N ALA A 800 5.14 27.43 -4.60
CA ALA A 800 5.79 27.25 -3.31
C ALA A 800 5.70 25.80 -2.80
N MET A 801 6.73 25.03 -3.12
CA MET A 801 6.74 23.57 -2.90
C MET A 801 7.79 23.11 -1.88
N GLY A 802 8.27 24.03 -1.01
CA GLY A 802 9.41 23.78 -0.13
C GLY A 802 9.19 22.80 1.03
N LEU A 803 7.95 22.66 1.51
CA LEU A 803 7.60 21.79 2.64
C LEU A 803 6.40 20.90 2.35
N PRO A 804 6.24 19.78 3.07
CA PRO A 804 5.09 18.89 2.90
C PRO A 804 3.74 19.55 3.20
N VAL A 805 3.72 20.51 4.12
CA VAL A 805 2.52 21.23 4.57
C VAL A 805 2.05 22.33 3.62
N SER A 806 2.89 22.75 2.66
CA SER A 806 2.57 23.89 1.81
C SER A 806 1.38 23.61 0.88
N SER A 807 1.21 22.35 0.46
CA SER A 807 0.19 21.97 -0.52
C SER A 807 -0.32 20.55 -0.35
N PHE A 808 -1.54 20.30 -0.82
CA PHE A 808 -2.17 18.98 -0.77
C PHE A 808 -1.41 17.89 -1.56
N PRO A 809 -0.86 18.16 -2.76
CA PRO A 809 -0.02 17.18 -3.45
C PRO A 809 1.20 16.75 -2.61
N ASN A 810 1.84 17.70 -1.92
CA ASN A 810 2.99 17.43 -1.08
C ASN A 810 2.62 16.60 0.15
N MET A 811 1.47 16.91 0.77
CA MET A 811 0.93 16.15 1.89
C MET A 811 0.60 14.69 1.52
N ASN A 812 -0.02 14.49 0.35
CA ASN A 812 -0.33 13.14 -0.15
C ASN A 812 0.95 12.36 -0.44
N ALA A 813 1.96 13.01 -1.02
CA ALA A 813 3.24 12.38 -1.37
C ALA A 813 4.03 11.89 -0.15
N ILE A 814 4.18 12.72 0.89
CA ILE A 814 4.90 12.31 2.11
C ILE A 814 4.16 11.17 2.86
N SER A 815 2.87 11.02 2.61
CA SER A 815 2.01 10.05 3.26
C SER A 815 1.92 8.71 2.51
N LEU A 816 2.69 8.52 1.44
CA LEU A 816 2.81 7.22 0.80
C LEU A 816 3.81 6.33 1.54
N GLU A 817 3.41 5.10 1.80
CA GLU A 817 4.24 4.06 2.43
C GLU A 817 4.52 2.89 1.50
N ASP A 818 5.62 2.22 1.78
CA ASP A 818 5.89 0.89 1.23
C ASP A 818 5.03 -0.15 1.98
N PRO A 819 4.69 -1.31 1.38
CA PRO A 819 4.16 -2.50 2.05
C PRO A 819 4.79 -2.95 3.39
N THR A 820 5.85 -2.32 3.90
CA THR A 820 6.39 -2.54 5.27
C THR A 820 6.02 -1.45 6.28
N GLY A 821 5.18 -0.48 5.89
CA GLY A 821 4.77 0.64 6.75
C GLY A 821 5.91 1.66 6.99
N ILE A 822 6.80 1.82 6.01
CA ILE A 822 7.85 2.85 6.03
C ILE A 822 7.49 3.89 4.98
N PRO A 823 7.50 5.19 5.31
CA PRO A 823 7.24 6.25 4.34
C PRO A 823 8.28 6.23 3.22
N TRP A 824 7.83 6.43 1.98
CA TRP A 824 8.72 6.55 0.83
C TRP A 824 9.57 7.82 0.90
N LEU A 825 8.99 8.93 1.37
CA LEU A 825 9.60 10.25 1.42
C LEU A 825 9.76 10.74 2.87
N SER A 826 10.77 11.57 3.07
CA SER A 826 11.04 12.33 4.31
C SER A 826 10.89 13.83 4.06
N VAL A 827 10.77 14.67 5.11
CA VAL A 827 10.80 16.14 4.93
C VAL A 827 12.11 16.56 4.26
N GLY A 828 13.21 15.85 4.53
CA GLY A 828 14.50 16.08 3.86
C GLY A 828 14.43 16.00 2.34
N ASP A 829 13.60 15.11 1.79
CA ASP A 829 13.42 15.00 0.33
C ASP A 829 12.71 16.25 -0.24
N PHE A 830 11.79 16.88 0.51
CA PHE A 830 11.16 18.16 0.14
C PHE A 830 12.10 19.35 0.29
N LEU A 831 12.99 19.34 1.28
CA LEU A 831 14.02 20.38 1.41
C LEU A 831 15.03 20.29 0.25
N VAL A 832 15.41 19.09 -0.16
CA VAL A 832 16.39 18.87 -1.24
C VAL A 832 15.80 19.09 -2.63
N ALA A 833 14.57 18.64 -2.89
CA ALA A 833 13.95 18.76 -4.20
C ALA A 833 12.96 19.93 -4.30
N GLY A 834 12.11 20.11 -3.28
CA GLY A 834 11.04 21.11 -3.28
C GLY A 834 11.50 22.56 -3.17
N ILE A 835 12.52 22.86 -2.36
CA ILE A 835 13.08 24.23 -2.30
C ILE A 835 13.67 24.65 -3.65
N PRO A 836 14.56 23.86 -4.29
CA PRO A 836 15.05 24.20 -5.62
C PRO A 836 13.93 24.28 -6.67
N SER A 837 12.92 23.39 -6.62
CA SER A 837 11.74 23.51 -7.48
C SER A 837 11.00 24.83 -7.31
N GLY A 838 10.87 25.34 -6.08
CA GLY A 838 10.27 26.65 -5.81
C GLY A 838 11.08 27.81 -6.39
N PHE A 839 12.42 27.75 -6.30
CA PHE A 839 13.29 28.75 -6.93
C PHE A 839 13.27 28.68 -8.46
N ILE A 840 13.17 27.48 -9.04
CA ILE A 840 12.96 27.29 -10.48
C ILE A 840 11.64 27.96 -10.89
N ALA A 841 10.55 27.67 -10.19
CA ALA A 841 9.26 28.29 -10.45
C ALA A 841 9.32 29.82 -10.37
N TRP A 842 9.93 30.35 -9.31
CA TRP A 842 10.16 31.79 -9.15
C TRP A 842 10.94 32.39 -10.32
N GLY A 843 12.07 31.79 -10.69
CA GLY A 843 12.89 32.23 -11.82
C GLY A 843 12.14 32.18 -13.15
N THR A 844 11.33 31.16 -13.40
CA THR A 844 10.53 31.03 -14.63
C THR A 844 9.38 32.04 -14.67
N ILE A 845 8.67 32.28 -13.56
CA ILE A 845 7.61 33.30 -13.49
C ILE A 845 8.20 34.70 -13.72
N MET A 846 9.36 35.00 -13.12
CA MET A 846 10.04 36.29 -13.30
C MET A 846 10.63 36.49 -14.71
N SER A 847 10.98 35.42 -15.43
CA SER A 847 11.54 35.51 -16.77
C SER A 847 10.48 35.34 -17.85
N VAL A 848 10.07 34.11 -18.10
CA VAL A 848 9.10 33.72 -19.14
C VAL A 848 7.74 34.35 -18.85
N GLY A 849 7.27 34.27 -17.61
CA GLY A 849 5.97 34.82 -17.21
C GLY A 849 5.91 36.33 -17.41
N TYR A 850 6.88 37.07 -16.86
CA TYR A 850 6.96 38.53 -17.00
C TYR A 850 7.11 38.97 -18.46
N PHE A 851 7.92 38.26 -19.26
CA PHE A 851 8.09 38.56 -20.68
C PHE A 851 6.78 38.40 -21.46
N ILE A 852 6.06 37.30 -21.25
CA ILE A 852 4.77 37.06 -21.92
C ILE A 852 3.71 38.06 -21.45
N MET A 853 3.65 38.37 -20.15
CA MET A 853 2.76 39.40 -19.60
C MET A 853 3.07 40.79 -20.19
N GLY A 854 4.34 41.09 -20.44
CA GLY A 854 4.76 42.32 -21.12
C GLY A 854 4.36 42.36 -22.60
N LEU A 855 4.44 41.23 -23.32
CA LEU A 855 4.00 41.13 -24.72
C LEU A 855 2.49 41.27 -24.89
N LEU A 856 1.71 40.81 -23.92
CA LEU A 856 0.25 40.90 -23.91
C LEU A 856 -0.28 42.23 -23.35
N ASP A 857 0.61 43.18 -23.02
CA ASP A 857 0.32 44.46 -22.35
C ASP A 857 -0.60 44.29 -21.12
N PHE A 858 -0.28 43.29 -20.30
CA PHE A 858 -1.09 42.86 -19.16
C PHE A 858 -0.92 43.79 -17.93
N ARG A 859 -1.38 45.04 -18.04
CA ARG A 859 -1.19 46.11 -17.02
C ARG A 859 -2.20 46.08 -15.90
#